data_AF-A0A834FF21-F1
#
_entry.id   AF-A0A834FF21-F1
#
_cell.length_a   1.000
_cell.length_b   1.000
_cell.length_c   1.000
_cell.angle_alpha   90.00
_cell.angle_beta   90.00
_cell.angle_gamma   90.00
#
_symmetry.space_group_name_H-M   'P 1'
#
loop_
_entity.id
_entity.type
_entity.pdbx_description
1 polymer ?
#
loop_
_entity_poly.entity_id
_entity_poly.type
_entity_poly.pdbx_seq_one_letter_code
_entity_poly.pdbx_strand_id
1 'polypeptide(L)'
;MEKEKPQDSNNSKKQGQEDSYDPLLRKEIFIPMDTNNPLTSQNLIEHDNVSSAIFTRDKVFKAVSQGDAAQLQGLLHYLQTNDKKLTSPDFIDETNGKTALLKALLNLKDGKNDTVEVLLDIAEKTQDLKELINASYTDPCYKGQTALHVAIERRSLDLVKLLVQKGADVQAKAEGTFFQNNGEMGFYFGELPLSLAACTNQPDIVSFLVENPENPDRRADLTDKDSEGNTVLHVLIIVADDSNETTEMITKIYDDILVKHYKIEENSRIQLEDIENNQGLTPLKLAAKLGKIGLFRHMLNREFIDEETRPLSRKFTECVYGPVHSSLYDISSIDTSESNSVLEIIVHGNNIPNRPEMIKLEPLRSLLQDKWERFGAKLFLLNFLCYLMYLAIFTTVAFYRKEGQPPFPVENHPSDHLRCVGELISVFGAVRFFYKAITIFHKKPPNLHLLFTDGVSEILFFLQAALLLCCTLLYFCGRREYVSLLVLSLALAWTNVLYYTRGSKQLGMYHVMMQRMILGDLFHFLFVYCVLLFGFSAAVVTLMDNSPTSHNDTHPRARSFVLCEKPSYNDIGFTTLELFKFTIGMGDLEFTDQVQYKEVFYILLICYIILTYILMLNMLIALMGNTVERISEQSETIWNLQRAFTILDMEKALLLKLSNKIQCKVSKRVHSRSGKGRNHKFVRVSEINWKKWRSDLGFKLEEETENETSSETNKGESGTPWSINGFFQRIRSRRGRQQQNTVV
;
A
#
# COMPACT_ATOMS: atom_id res chain seq x y z
N MET A 1 38.77 33.68 16.77
CA MET A 1 39.38 34.09 15.47
C MET A 1 39.43 32.82 14.67
N GLU A 2 38.68 32.61 13.61
CA GLU A 2 38.20 33.54 12.57
C GLU A 2 36.88 33.00 11.99
N LYS A 3 35.98 33.90 11.61
CA LYS A 3 34.70 33.62 10.95
C LYS A 3 34.96 33.41 9.47
N GLU A 4 34.18 32.55 8.80
CA GLU A 4 33.56 32.93 7.53
C GLU A 4 32.34 32.06 7.17
N LYS A 5 31.39 32.73 6.53
CA LYS A 5 30.04 32.29 6.12
C LYS A 5 30.04 32.07 4.58
N PRO A 6 28.94 31.57 3.97
CA PRO A 6 28.96 30.65 2.84
C PRO A 6 28.93 31.33 1.46
N GLN A 7 29.25 30.56 0.42
CA GLN A 7 28.98 30.89 -0.98
C GLN A 7 27.96 29.92 -1.59
N ASP A 8 26.89 30.52 -2.12
CA ASP A 8 25.91 29.94 -3.01
C ASP A 8 26.54 29.51 -4.35
N SER A 9 26.13 28.35 -4.88
CA SER A 9 26.09 28.16 -6.33
C SER A 9 25.01 27.16 -6.73
N ASN A 10 24.24 27.60 -7.72
CA ASN A 10 23.04 27.04 -8.30
C ASN A 10 23.26 25.75 -9.12
N ASN A 11 22.14 25.03 -9.28
CA ASN A 11 21.74 24.23 -10.44
C ASN A 11 22.48 22.92 -10.74
N SER A 12 21.81 21.80 -10.42
CA SER A 12 21.80 20.64 -11.32
C SER A 12 20.38 20.09 -11.49
N LYS A 13 19.95 20.12 -12.75
CA LYS A 13 18.69 19.62 -13.28
C LYS A 13 18.60 18.11 -13.05
N LYS A 14 17.52 17.63 -12.44
CA LYS A 14 17.09 16.23 -12.59
C LYS A 14 16.33 16.13 -13.92
N GLN A 15 16.94 15.46 -14.89
CA GLN A 15 16.24 15.02 -16.11
C GLN A 15 15.23 13.94 -15.72
N GLY A 16 13.95 14.30 -15.84
CA GLY A 16 12.86 13.34 -15.97
C GLY A 16 12.84 12.80 -17.39
N GLN A 17 12.60 11.50 -17.50
CA GLN A 17 12.42 10.78 -18.75
C GLN A 17 11.03 11.15 -19.30
N GLU A 18 11.02 11.81 -20.46
CA GLU A 18 9.82 12.11 -21.25
C GLU A 18 9.35 10.84 -21.95
N ASP A 19 8.23 10.27 -21.51
CA ASP A 19 7.42 9.39 -22.36
C ASP A 19 6.39 10.27 -23.08
N SER A 20 6.67 10.45 -24.37
CA SER A 20 5.85 11.10 -25.38
C SER A 20 4.49 10.39 -25.55
N TYR A 21 3.38 11.10 -25.29
CA TYR A 21 2.07 10.76 -25.84
C TYR A 21 1.38 12.02 -26.39
N ASP A 22 0.89 11.88 -27.62
CA ASP A 22 0.33 12.87 -28.54
C ASP A 22 -0.74 13.83 -27.94
N PRO A 23 -0.68 15.15 -28.20
CA PRO A 23 -1.68 16.12 -27.77
C PRO A 23 -2.67 16.44 -28.90
N LEU A 24 -3.43 15.47 -29.41
CA LEU A 24 -4.45 15.74 -30.43
C LEU A 24 -5.69 14.87 -30.25
N LEU A 25 -6.55 15.23 -29.27
CA LEU A 25 -8.03 15.18 -29.29
C LEU A 25 -8.61 15.05 -27.87
N ARG A 26 -8.74 16.18 -27.17
CA ARG A 26 -9.92 16.54 -26.34
C ARG A 26 -9.68 17.90 -25.70
N LYS A 27 -10.23 18.95 -26.31
CA LYS A 27 -10.60 20.16 -25.57
C LYS A 27 -11.96 19.90 -24.96
N GLU A 28 -12.00 19.34 -23.76
CA GLU A 28 -13.13 19.65 -22.89
C GLU A 28 -12.97 21.14 -22.53
N ILE A 29 -13.98 21.93 -22.87
CA ILE A 29 -13.97 23.37 -22.66
C ILE A 29 -14.03 23.60 -21.15
N PHE A 30 -12.90 23.95 -20.54
CA PHE A 30 -12.85 24.40 -19.16
C PHE A 30 -13.56 25.76 -19.08
N ILE A 31 -14.74 25.80 -18.46
CA ILE A 31 -15.45 27.04 -18.15
C ILE A 31 -15.02 27.45 -16.73
N PRO A 32 -14.10 28.42 -16.55
CA PRO A 32 -13.77 28.90 -15.21
C PRO A 32 -15.04 29.39 -14.50
N MET A 33 -15.15 29.16 -13.18
CA MET A 33 -16.28 29.66 -12.34
C MET A 33 -16.58 31.16 -12.53
N ASP A 34 -15.58 31.91 -12.97
CA ASP A 34 -15.61 33.33 -13.29
C ASP A 34 -15.43 33.62 -14.80
N THR A 35 -16.07 32.88 -15.71
CA THR A 35 -16.28 33.40 -17.08
C THR A 35 -17.17 34.64 -17.06
N ASN A 36 -16.58 35.77 -16.66
CA ASN A 36 -16.91 37.06 -17.21
C ASN A 36 -16.37 37.03 -18.64
N ASN A 37 -17.20 36.69 -19.61
CA ASN A 37 -16.89 37.07 -20.98
C ASN A 37 -17.10 38.60 -21.04
N PRO A 38 -16.06 39.44 -21.20
CA PRO A 38 -16.27 40.85 -21.45
C PRO A 38 -16.70 40.94 -22.91
N LEU A 39 -17.97 40.64 -23.19
CA LEU A 39 -18.58 41.09 -24.42
C LEU A 39 -18.52 42.61 -24.38
N THR A 40 -17.73 43.13 -25.31
CA THR A 40 -17.46 44.54 -25.55
C THR A 40 -18.78 45.26 -25.77
N SER A 41 -19.40 45.73 -24.70
CA SER A 41 -20.52 46.66 -24.78
C SER A 41 -19.91 48.04 -24.81
N GLN A 42 -19.91 48.62 -26.01
CA GLN A 42 -19.62 50.03 -26.23
C GLN A 42 -20.43 50.88 -25.23
N ASN A 43 -19.74 51.83 -24.60
CA ASN A 43 -20.34 52.86 -23.78
C ASN A 43 -21.47 53.56 -24.54
N LEU A 44 -22.71 53.29 -24.14
CA LEU A 44 -23.83 54.19 -24.35
C LEU A 44 -24.33 54.62 -22.98
N ILE A 45 -24.03 55.87 -22.66
CA ILE A 45 -24.54 56.58 -21.50
C ILE A 45 -26.02 56.84 -21.79
N GLU A 46 -26.90 55.99 -21.26
CA GLU A 46 -28.31 56.34 -21.10
C GLU A 46 -28.51 56.84 -19.66
N HIS A 47 -28.63 58.16 -19.55
CA HIS A 47 -29.36 58.77 -18.44
C HIS A 47 -30.81 58.34 -18.56
N ASP A 48 -31.37 57.67 -17.55
CA ASP A 48 -32.82 57.64 -17.46
C ASP A 48 -33.42 57.55 -16.06
N ASN A 49 -34.57 58.22 -15.99
CA ASN A 49 -35.30 58.65 -14.83
C ASN A 49 -35.85 57.53 -13.94
N VAL A 50 -35.97 57.89 -12.66
CA VAL A 50 -36.78 57.24 -11.63
C VAL A 50 -38.23 57.13 -12.12
N SER A 51 -38.69 55.94 -12.52
CA SER A 51 -40.09 55.46 -12.34
C SER A 51 -40.48 54.14 -13.06
N SER A 52 -39.64 53.51 -13.88
CA SER A 52 -39.87 52.10 -14.29
C SER A 52 -38.57 51.40 -14.69
N ALA A 53 -37.69 51.19 -13.71
CA ALA A 53 -36.42 50.50 -13.96
C ALA A 53 -36.68 49.02 -14.30
N ILE A 54 -36.52 48.66 -15.57
CA ILE A 54 -36.46 47.26 -16.00
C ILE A 54 -35.16 46.65 -15.45
N PHE A 55 -35.30 45.66 -14.57
CA PHE A 55 -34.19 44.87 -14.06
C PHE A 55 -33.89 43.72 -15.02
N THR A 56 -32.72 43.78 -15.65
CA THR A 56 -32.17 42.68 -16.46
C THR A 56 -31.20 41.85 -15.61
N ARG A 57 -31.00 40.58 -15.97
CA ARG A 57 -30.03 39.68 -15.35
C ARG A 57 -28.66 40.33 -15.17
N ASP A 58 -28.14 40.98 -16.21
CA ASP A 58 -26.81 41.59 -16.20
C ASP A 58 -26.71 42.76 -15.22
N LYS A 59 -27.79 43.57 -15.05
CA LYS A 59 -27.84 44.64 -14.05
C LYS A 59 -27.79 44.06 -12.63
N VAL A 60 -28.56 43.01 -12.36
CA VAL A 60 -28.57 42.32 -11.07
C VAL A 60 -27.20 41.68 -10.79
N PHE A 61 -26.63 40.96 -11.75
CA PHE A 61 -25.32 40.30 -11.59
C PHE A 61 -24.20 41.33 -11.41
N LYS A 62 -24.27 42.47 -12.09
CA LYS A 62 -23.31 43.57 -11.91
C LYS A 62 -23.42 44.20 -10.52
N ALA A 63 -24.64 44.56 -10.07
CA ALA A 63 -24.88 45.12 -8.74
C ALA A 63 -24.36 44.20 -7.63
N VAL A 64 -24.65 42.89 -7.77
CA VAL A 64 -24.22 41.85 -6.84
C VAL A 64 -22.69 41.66 -6.85
N SER A 65 -22.05 41.68 -8.02
CA SER A 65 -20.59 41.58 -8.13
C SER A 65 -19.86 42.78 -7.52
N GLN A 66 -20.50 43.97 -7.54
CA GLN A 66 -19.98 45.19 -6.93
C GLN A 66 -20.26 45.25 -5.43
N GLY A 67 -21.19 44.44 -4.92
CA GLY A 67 -21.65 44.46 -3.55
C GLY A 67 -22.41 45.73 -3.17
N ASP A 68 -23.05 46.38 -4.15
CA ASP A 68 -23.78 47.64 -3.94
C ASP A 68 -25.27 47.38 -3.76
N ALA A 69 -25.73 47.37 -2.50
CA ALA A 69 -27.13 47.16 -2.14
C ALA A 69 -28.06 48.26 -2.66
N ALA A 70 -27.57 49.48 -2.89
CA ALA A 70 -28.39 50.59 -3.36
C ALA A 70 -28.91 50.35 -4.79
N GLN A 71 -28.13 49.66 -5.63
CA GLN A 71 -28.52 49.33 -7.00
C GLN A 71 -29.64 48.29 -7.08
N LEU A 72 -29.93 47.57 -5.99
CA LEU A 72 -31.01 46.59 -5.90
C LEU A 72 -32.32 47.19 -5.36
N GLN A 73 -32.33 48.49 -5.03
CA GLN A 73 -33.51 49.16 -4.51
C GLN A 73 -34.59 49.26 -5.60
N GLY A 74 -35.78 48.70 -5.33
CA GLY A 74 -36.88 48.61 -6.29
C GLY A 74 -37.01 47.26 -7.01
N LEU A 75 -36.03 46.34 -6.84
CA LEU A 75 -36.09 45.00 -7.43
C LEU A 75 -37.28 44.19 -6.91
N LEU A 76 -37.57 44.27 -5.61
CA LEU A 76 -38.72 43.60 -4.99
C LEU A 76 -40.05 43.99 -5.66
N HIS A 77 -40.25 45.31 -5.85
CA HIS A 77 -41.47 45.83 -6.47
C HIS A 77 -41.58 45.37 -7.93
N TYR A 78 -40.46 45.34 -8.67
CA TYR A 78 -40.42 44.83 -10.03
C TYR A 78 -40.78 43.33 -10.12
N LEU A 79 -40.25 42.51 -9.21
CA LEU A 79 -40.54 41.07 -9.16
C LEU A 79 -42.00 40.79 -8.83
N GLN A 80 -42.57 41.50 -7.84
CA GLN A 80 -43.99 41.38 -7.48
C GLN A 80 -44.94 41.86 -8.58
N THR A 81 -44.61 42.95 -9.27
CA THR A 81 -45.46 43.51 -10.34
C THR A 81 -45.52 42.58 -11.56
N ASN A 82 -44.44 41.84 -11.83
CA ASN A 82 -44.33 40.96 -12.99
C ASN A 82 -44.54 39.48 -12.66
N ASP A 83 -44.88 39.14 -11.42
CA ASP A 83 -45.00 37.76 -10.91
C ASP A 83 -43.77 36.89 -11.23
N LYS A 84 -42.57 37.49 -11.10
CA LYS A 84 -41.28 36.82 -11.36
C LYS A 84 -40.58 36.46 -10.07
N LYS A 85 -39.85 35.35 -10.09
CA LYS A 85 -38.99 34.88 -9.00
C LYS A 85 -37.51 35.11 -9.30
N LEU A 86 -36.65 35.10 -8.27
CA LEU A 86 -35.21 35.17 -8.45
C LEU A 86 -34.64 33.88 -9.07
N THR A 87 -35.35 32.77 -8.91
CA THR A 87 -35.09 31.48 -9.56
C THR A 87 -35.72 31.32 -10.95
N SER A 88 -36.38 32.36 -11.48
CA SER A 88 -36.91 32.31 -12.85
C SER A 88 -35.77 32.27 -13.88
N PRO A 89 -35.97 31.63 -15.05
CA PRO A 89 -34.93 31.51 -16.09
C PRO A 89 -34.35 32.87 -16.52
N ASP A 90 -35.17 33.93 -16.46
CA ASP A 90 -34.75 35.31 -16.75
C ASP A 90 -33.61 35.84 -15.87
N PHE A 91 -33.39 35.27 -14.69
CA PHE A 91 -32.40 35.70 -13.69
C PHE A 91 -31.35 34.64 -13.36
N ILE A 92 -31.39 33.48 -14.04
CA ILE A 92 -30.39 32.41 -13.92
C ILE A 92 -29.50 32.45 -15.17
N ASP A 93 -28.23 32.10 -15.01
CA ASP A 93 -27.34 31.90 -16.16
C ASP A 93 -27.66 30.58 -16.87
N GLU A 94 -28.08 30.65 -18.14
CA GLU A 94 -28.49 29.51 -18.97
C GLU A 94 -27.39 28.46 -19.15
N THR A 95 -26.12 28.87 -19.05
CA THR A 95 -24.98 27.99 -19.34
C THR A 95 -24.59 27.08 -18.18
N ASN A 96 -24.65 27.59 -16.95
CA ASN A 96 -24.12 26.91 -15.76
C ASN A 96 -25.13 26.80 -14.61
N GLY A 97 -26.31 27.43 -14.72
CA GLY A 97 -27.33 27.43 -13.67
C GLY A 97 -27.03 28.40 -12.51
N LYS A 98 -26.08 29.32 -12.68
CA LYS A 98 -25.64 30.25 -11.63
C LYS A 98 -26.73 31.25 -11.26
N THR A 99 -27.04 31.33 -9.97
CA THR A 99 -27.98 32.32 -9.42
C THR A 99 -27.26 33.61 -9.02
N ALA A 100 -28.02 34.69 -8.85
CA ALA A 100 -27.51 35.95 -8.31
C ALA A 100 -26.85 35.74 -6.93
N LEU A 101 -27.42 34.89 -6.08
CA LEU A 101 -26.86 34.55 -4.77
C LEU A 101 -25.47 33.89 -4.87
N LEU A 102 -25.30 32.92 -5.78
CA LEU A 102 -24.00 32.29 -6.03
C LEU A 102 -22.96 33.30 -6.55
N LYS A 103 -23.35 34.23 -7.42
CA LYS A 103 -22.44 35.30 -7.88
C LYS A 103 -22.06 36.26 -6.75
N ALA A 104 -22.97 36.52 -5.80
CA ALA A 104 -22.71 37.36 -4.61
C ALA A 104 -21.63 36.74 -3.72
N LEU A 105 -21.79 35.45 -3.42
CA LEU A 105 -20.89 34.70 -2.54
C LEU A 105 -19.50 34.47 -3.14
N LEU A 106 -19.39 34.46 -4.46
CA LEU A 106 -18.09 34.42 -5.13
C LEU A 106 -17.33 35.76 -5.03
N ASN A 107 -18.05 36.89 -4.99
CA ASN A 107 -17.45 38.23 -4.95
C ASN A 107 -17.65 38.88 -3.57
N LEU A 108 -16.86 38.46 -2.59
CA LEU A 108 -16.86 39.05 -1.26
C LEU A 108 -15.79 40.15 -1.16
N LYS A 109 -16.14 41.29 -0.57
CA LYS A 109 -15.21 42.35 -0.17
C LYS A 109 -15.01 42.23 1.33
N ASP A 110 -13.77 41.99 1.79
CA ASP A 110 -13.44 41.78 3.20
C ASP A 110 -14.29 40.69 3.89
N GLY A 111 -14.68 39.64 3.15
CA GLY A 111 -15.48 38.52 3.66
C GLY A 111 -16.98 38.79 3.81
N LYS A 112 -17.46 39.97 3.39
CA LYS A 112 -18.88 40.36 3.42
C LYS A 112 -19.37 40.85 2.06
N ASN A 113 -20.67 40.76 1.85
CA ASN A 113 -21.36 41.36 0.72
C ASN A 113 -22.79 41.69 1.15
N ASP A 114 -23.09 42.98 1.32
CA ASP A 114 -24.36 43.48 1.84
C ASP A 114 -25.55 43.09 0.93
N THR A 115 -25.28 42.79 -0.34
CA THR A 115 -26.32 42.33 -1.28
C THR A 115 -26.87 40.94 -0.94
N VAL A 116 -26.13 40.10 -0.20
CA VAL A 116 -26.58 38.75 0.18
C VAL A 116 -27.80 38.82 1.09
N GLU A 117 -27.77 39.67 2.11
CA GLU A 117 -28.90 39.85 3.04
C GLU A 117 -30.13 40.42 2.30
N VAL A 118 -29.92 41.39 1.41
CA VAL A 118 -30.98 41.99 0.59
C VAL A 118 -31.62 40.95 -0.33
N LEU A 119 -30.83 40.10 -1.00
CA LEU A 119 -31.35 39.05 -1.87
C LEU A 119 -32.17 38.01 -1.09
N LEU A 120 -31.74 37.67 0.13
CA LEU A 120 -32.46 36.74 1.00
C LEU A 120 -33.79 37.35 1.51
N ASP A 121 -33.82 38.63 1.88
CA ASP A 121 -35.06 39.34 2.26
C ASP A 121 -36.04 39.45 1.09
N ILE A 122 -35.55 39.72 -0.12
CA ILE A 122 -36.38 39.70 -1.33
C ILE A 122 -36.96 38.30 -1.56
N ALA A 123 -36.14 37.25 -1.48
CA ALA A 123 -36.57 35.87 -1.69
C ALA A 123 -37.58 35.39 -0.64
N GLU A 124 -37.46 35.86 0.61
CA GLU A 124 -38.42 35.59 1.68
C GLU A 124 -39.79 36.22 1.36
N LYS A 125 -39.80 37.46 0.86
CA LYS A 125 -41.03 38.17 0.46
C LYS A 125 -41.66 37.62 -0.82
N THR A 126 -40.90 37.00 -1.71
CA THR A 126 -41.41 36.34 -2.92
C THR A 126 -41.69 34.84 -2.72
N GLN A 127 -41.58 34.31 -1.49
CA GLN A 127 -41.74 32.88 -1.16
C GLN A 127 -40.83 31.92 -1.97
N ASP A 128 -39.67 32.41 -2.42
CA ASP A 128 -38.69 31.69 -3.27
C ASP A 128 -37.43 31.29 -2.47
N LEU A 129 -37.43 31.53 -1.15
CA LEU A 129 -36.26 31.42 -0.29
C LEU A 129 -35.58 30.04 -0.34
N LYS A 130 -36.35 28.95 -0.23
CA LYS A 130 -35.81 27.59 -0.23
C LYS A 130 -35.25 27.18 -1.59
N GLU A 131 -35.91 27.59 -2.68
CA GLU A 131 -35.49 27.28 -4.05
C GLU A 131 -34.22 28.07 -4.39
N LEU A 132 -34.12 29.35 -3.97
CA LEU A 132 -32.96 30.19 -4.23
C LEU A 132 -31.70 29.73 -3.46
N ILE A 133 -31.83 29.37 -2.19
CA ILE A 133 -30.69 28.97 -1.35
C ILE A 133 -30.13 27.61 -1.79
N ASN A 134 -31.02 26.67 -2.13
CA ASN A 134 -30.66 25.31 -2.51
C ASN A 134 -30.47 25.14 -4.03
N ALA A 135 -30.51 26.24 -4.77
CA ALA A 135 -30.13 26.25 -6.17
C ALA A 135 -28.68 25.79 -6.31
N SER A 136 -28.46 24.79 -7.15
CA SER A 136 -27.15 24.23 -7.44
C SER A 136 -26.74 24.51 -8.89
N TYR A 137 -25.44 24.50 -9.15
CA TYR A 137 -24.94 24.53 -10.52
C TYR A 137 -25.43 23.31 -11.31
N THR A 138 -25.76 23.52 -12.57
CA THR A 138 -26.24 22.49 -13.50
C THR A 138 -25.17 22.04 -14.49
N ASP A 139 -24.06 22.78 -14.58
CA ASP A 139 -22.92 22.45 -15.45
C ASP A 139 -22.29 21.10 -15.06
N PRO A 140 -21.85 20.25 -16.02
CA PRO A 140 -21.23 18.96 -15.72
C PRO A 140 -20.02 19.03 -14.78
N CYS A 141 -19.22 20.09 -14.83
CA CYS A 141 -18.03 20.26 -14.00
C CYS A 141 -18.38 20.55 -12.54
N TYR A 142 -19.35 21.45 -12.31
CA TYR A 142 -19.70 21.95 -10.97
C TYR A 142 -21.06 21.47 -10.45
N LYS A 143 -21.66 20.48 -11.12
CA LYS A 143 -22.99 19.94 -10.81
C LYS A 143 -23.20 19.74 -9.31
N GLY A 144 -24.30 20.24 -8.79
CA GLY A 144 -24.70 20.02 -7.39
C GLY A 144 -24.05 20.96 -6.38
N GLN A 145 -23.06 21.78 -6.76
CA GLN A 145 -22.50 22.78 -5.85
C GLN A 145 -23.53 23.87 -5.51
N THR A 146 -23.77 24.07 -4.21
CA THR A 146 -24.74 25.04 -3.66
C THR A 146 -24.08 26.28 -3.06
N ALA A 147 -24.88 27.29 -2.71
CA ALA A 147 -24.44 28.49 -1.99
C ALA A 147 -23.67 28.17 -0.69
N LEU A 148 -24.08 27.12 0.01
CA LEU A 148 -23.44 26.68 1.25
C LEU A 148 -22.00 26.21 1.02
N HIS A 149 -21.73 25.46 -0.05
CA HIS A 149 -20.37 25.02 -0.40
C HIS A 149 -19.43 26.21 -0.64
N VAL A 150 -19.90 27.22 -1.38
CA VAL A 150 -19.12 28.43 -1.67
C VAL A 150 -18.84 29.24 -0.39
N ALA A 151 -19.83 29.37 0.50
CA ALA A 151 -19.65 30.08 1.76
C ALA A 151 -18.59 29.40 2.66
N ILE A 152 -18.57 28.06 2.69
CA ILE A 152 -17.57 27.27 3.41
C ILE A 152 -16.20 27.44 2.76
N GLU A 153 -16.09 27.34 1.44
CA GLU A 153 -14.82 27.56 0.72
C GLU A 153 -14.22 28.94 1.02
N ARG A 154 -15.05 29.98 1.12
CA ARG A 154 -14.66 31.35 1.46
C ARG A 154 -14.33 31.58 2.93
N ARG A 155 -14.48 30.57 3.80
CA ARG A 155 -14.20 30.62 5.24
C ARG A 155 -14.99 31.64 6.03
N SER A 156 -16.22 31.94 5.60
CA SER A 156 -17.08 32.93 6.26
C SER A 156 -18.12 32.26 7.15
N LEU A 157 -17.81 32.15 8.45
CA LEU A 157 -18.71 31.59 9.47
C LEU A 157 -20.06 32.33 9.51
N ASP A 158 -20.04 33.66 9.40
CA ASP A 158 -21.24 34.49 9.47
C ASP A 158 -22.21 34.19 8.33
N LEU A 159 -21.70 34.01 7.11
CA LEU A 159 -22.51 33.65 5.94
C LEU A 159 -23.06 32.23 6.07
N VAL A 160 -22.26 31.28 6.58
CA VAL A 160 -22.72 29.91 6.83
C VAL A 160 -23.87 29.90 7.85
N LYS A 161 -23.74 30.65 8.96
CA LYS A 161 -24.81 30.80 9.96
C LYS A 161 -26.08 31.36 9.34
N LEU A 162 -25.97 32.45 8.57
CA LEU A 162 -27.09 33.09 7.91
C LEU A 162 -27.81 32.14 6.94
N LEU A 163 -27.06 31.41 6.10
CA LEU A 163 -27.62 30.48 5.13
C LEU A 163 -28.34 29.30 5.81
N VAL A 164 -27.75 28.71 6.85
CA VAL A 164 -28.34 27.59 7.60
C VAL A 164 -29.61 28.03 8.35
N GLN A 165 -29.60 29.21 8.97
CA GLN A 165 -30.79 29.80 9.61
C GLN A 165 -31.93 29.98 8.60
N LYS A 166 -31.62 30.50 7.41
CA LYS A 166 -32.61 30.74 6.33
C LYS A 166 -33.05 29.48 5.58
N GLY A 167 -32.48 28.30 5.88
CA GLY A 167 -32.96 27.02 5.36
C GLY A 167 -32.12 26.40 4.25
N ALA A 168 -30.81 26.65 4.25
CA ALA A 168 -29.86 25.90 3.45
C ALA A 168 -29.87 24.41 3.83
N ASP A 169 -29.85 23.56 2.81
CA ASP A 169 -29.68 22.12 2.96
C ASP A 169 -28.21 21.81 3.31
N VAL A 170 -28.01 21.23 4.49
CA VAL A 170 -26.69 20.89 5.03
C VAL A 170 -26.13 19.59 4.44
N GLN A 171 -26.96 18.78 3.75
CA GLN A 171 -26.57 17.53 3.10
C GLN A 171 -26.63 17.58 1.57
N ALA A 172 -26.66 18.78 0.99
CA ALA A 172 -26.60 18.95 -0.45
C ALA A 172 -25.32 18.32 -1.02
N LYS A 173 -25.41 17.55 -2.11
CA LYS A 173 -24.26 16.84 -2.70
C LYS A 173 -23.72 17.51 -3.95
N ALA A 174 -22.43 17.82 -3.98
CA ALA A 174 -21.71 18.34 -5.12
C ALA A 174 -21.08 17.19 -5.96
N GLU A 175 -21.84 16.66 -6.92
CA GLU A 175 -21.49 15.48 -7.74
C GLU A 175 -20.69 15.77 -9.02
N GLY A 176 -20.38 17.04 -9.30
CA GLY A 176 -19.71 17.48 -10.52
C GLY A 176 -18.37 16.78 -10.78
N THR A 177 -17.96 16.66 -12.04
CA THR A 177 -16.72 15.95 -12.41
C THR A 177 -15.47 16.58 -11.78
N PHE A 178 -15.51 17.89 -11.47
CA PHE A 178 -14.45 18.58 -10.75
C PHE A 178 -14.28 18.10 -9.29
N PHE A 179 -15.35 17.58 -8.68
CA PHE A 179 -15.35 17.13 -7.29
C PHE A 179 -15.09 15.63 -7.13
N GLN A 180 -14.85 14.90 -8.22
CA GLN A 180 -14.58 13.46 -8.21
C GLN A 180 -13.09 13.16 -8.07
N ASN A 181 -12.76 12.05 -7.42
CA ASN A 181 -11.38 11.62 -7.15
C ASN A 181 -10.56 11.31 -8.43
N ASN A 182 -11.23 11.05 -9.55
CA ASN A 182 -10.60 10.68 -10.83
C ASN A 182 -10.34 11.86 -11.77
N GLY A 183 -10.67 13.10 -11.39
CA GLY A 183 -10.47 14.27 -12.23
C GLY A 183 -9.01 14.72 -12.24
N GLU A 184 -8.37 14.81 -13.42
CA GLU A 184 -6.95 15.21 -13.57
C GLU A 184 -6.62 16.58 -12.93
N MET A 185 -7.63 17.46 -12.77
CA MET A 185 -7.52 18.80 -12.17
C MET A 185 -8.60 19.04 -11.09
N GLY A 186 -9.20 17.97 -10.55
CA GLY A 186 -10.32 18.05 -9.61
C GLY A 186 -9.90 18.17 -8.14
N PHE A 187 -10.80 18.65 -7.29
CA PHE A 187 -10.64 18.68 -5.84
C PHE A 187 -11.72 17.82 -5.17
N TYR A 188 -11.33 16.62 -4.73
CA TYR A 188 -12.23 15.70 -4.04
C TYR A 188 -12.34 16.02 -2.55
N PHE A 189 -13.55 16.28 -2.09
CA PHE A 189 -13.86 16.51 -0.67
C PHE A 189 -15.10 15.73 -0.19
N GLY A 190 -15.54 14.70 -0.92
CA GLY A 190 -16.66 13.84 -0.52
C GLY A 190 -18.04 14.49 -0.61
N GLU A 191 -18.23 15.40 -1.57
CA GLU A 191 -19.51 15.98 -2.03
C GLU A 191 -20.34 16.76 -1.00
N LEU A 192 -20.12 16.59 0.31
CA LEU A 192 -20.93 17.14 1.39
C LEU A 192 -20.33 18.47 1.91
N PRO A 193 -21.17 19.41 2.39
CA PRO A 193 -20.69 20.65 3.01
C PRO A 193 -19.85 20.40 4.26
N LEU A 194 -20.24 19.39 5.06
CA LEU A 194 -19.52 19.04 6.28
C LEU A 194 -18.13 18.46 5.99
N SER A 195 -18.01 17.57 5.00
CA SER A 195 -16.72 17.02 4.60
C SER A 195 -15.82 18.09 3.97
N LEU A 196 -16.38 19.05 3.22
CA LEU A 196 -15.65 20.22 2.74
C LEU A 196 -15.08 21.07 3.88
N ALA A 197 -15.91 21.38 4.90
CA ALA A 197 -15.47 22.15 6.06
C ALA A 197 -14.35 21.43 6.85
N ALA A 198 -14.45 20.10 6.96
CA ALA A 198 -13.42 19.28 7.58
C ALA A 198 -12.11 19.27 6.76
N CYS A 199 -12.18 19.10 5.43
CA CYS A 199 -11.00 19.05 4.56
C CYS A 199 -10.27 20.41 4.48
N THR A 200 -11.01 21.51 4.61
CA THR A 200 -10.45 22.88 4.52
C THR A 200 -9.91 23.43 5.84
N ASN A 201 -9.88 22.60 6.90
CA ASN A 201 -9.42 22.92 8.25
C ASN A 201 -10.19 24.06 8.92
N GLN A 202 -11.52 23.91 9.02
CA GLN A 202 -12.42 24.92 9.61
C GLN A 202 -13.20 24.35 10.80
N PRO A 203 -12.57 24.19 11.98
CA PRO A 203 -13.20 23.56 13.13
C PRO A 203 -14.44 24.34 13.64
N ASP A 204 -14.45 25.66 13.50
CA ASP A 204 -15.59 26.49 13.94
C ASP A 204 -16.85 26.21 13.12
N ILE A 205 -16.70 26.05 11.80
CA ILE A 205 -17.79 25.68 10.90
C ILE A 205 -18.24 24.25 11.17
N VAL A 206 -17.30 23.31 11.34
CA VAL A 206 -17.61 21.92 11.69
C VAL A 206 -18.40 21.85 13.00
N SER A 207 -17.97 22.58 14.03
CA SER A 207 -18.69 22.68 15.31
C SER A 207 -20.13 23.17 15.11
N PHE A 208 -20.30 24.24 14.33
CA PHE A 208 -21.61 24.83 14.07
C PHE A 208 -22.55 23.89 13.29
N LEU A 209 -22.05 23.24 12.23
CA LEU A 209 -22.86 22.32 11.41
C LEU A 209 -23.30 21.07 12.18
N VAL A 210 -22.45 20.58 13.09
CA VAL A 210 -22.69 19.35 13.86
C VAL A 210 -23.57 19.61 15.10
N GLU A 211 -23.29 20.66 15.87
CA GLU A 211 -24.05 20.95 17.10
C GLU A 211 -25.38 21.66 16.81
N ASN A 212 -25.41 22.48 15.75
CA ASN A 212 -26.48 23.40 15.34
C ASN A 212 -27.44 23.76 16.50
N PRO A 213 -27.04 24.68 17.40
CA PRO A 213 -27.76 24.94 18.64
C PRO A 213 -29.16 25.53 18.42
N GLU A 214 -29.42 26.12 17.25
CA GLU A 214 -30.66 26.84 16.96
C GLU A 214 -31.75 25.95 16.35
N ASN A 215 -31.39 24.84 15.68
CA ASN A 215 -32.37 23.93 15.10
C ASN A 215 -31.85 22.48 15.05
N PRO A 216 -32.25 21.61 15.99
CA PRO A 216 -31.79 20.22 16.07
C PRO A 216 -32.14 19.38 14.84
N ASP A 217 -33.24 19.70 14.14
CA ASP A 217 -33.71 18.97 12.96
C ASP A 217 -32.87 19.29 11.70
N ARG A 218 -31.99 20.29 11.76
CA ARG A 218 -31.10 20.71 10.66
C ARG A 218 -29.61 20.49 10.97
N ARG A 219 -29.31 19.50 11.82
CA ARG A 219 -27.93 19.09 12.07
C ARG A 219 -27.40 18.30 10.88
N ALA A 220 -26.12 18.49 10.57
CA ALA A 220 -25.46 17.63 9.59
C ALA A 220 -25.29 16.23 10.20
N ASP A 221 -25.83 15.21 9.52
CA ASP A 221 -25.61 13.81 9.88
C ASP A 221 -24.17 13.43 9.50
N LEU A 222 -23.42 12.98 10.51
CA LEU A 222 -22.04 12.54 10.35
C LEU A 222 -21.92 11.16 9.71
N THR A 223 -23.00 10.38 9.71
CA THR A 223 -23.07 9.04 9.14
C THR A 223 -23.36 9.04 7.64
N ASP A 224 -23.69 10.21 7.08
CA ASP A 224 -23.96 10.37 5.66
C ASP A 224 -22.74 10.09 4.80
N LYS A 225 -23.03 9.61 3.58
CA LYS A 225 -22.05 9.13 2.62
C LYS A 225 -22.18 9.84 1.29
N ASP A 226 -21.04 10.04 0.64
CA ASP A 226 -20.96 10.50 -0.74
C ASP A 226 -21.36 9.40 -1.75
N SER A 227 -21.26 9.69 -3.04
CA SER A 227 -21.51 8.74 -4.13
C SER A 227 -20.60 7.48 -4.10
N GLU A 228 -19.38 7.59 -3.56
CA GLU A 228 -18.45 6.47 -3.39
C GLU A 228 -18.68 5.67 -2.09
N GLY A 229 -19.65 6.09 -1.27
CA GLY A 229 -19.94 5.49 0.03
C GLY A 229 -18.98 5.95 1.13
N ASN A 230 -18.13 6.93 0.87
CA ASN A 230 -17.17 7.48 1.82
C ASN A 230 -17.88 8.44 2.78
N THR A 231 -17.62 8.28 4.07
CA THR A 231 -18.01 9.24 5.12
C THR A 231 -16.96 10.35 5.24
N VAL A 232 -17.24 11.39 6.03
CA VAL A 232 -16.29 12.48 6.33
C VAL A 232 -14.92 11.95 6.75
N LEU A 233 -14.88 10.88 7.56
CA LEU A 233 -13.63 10.26 8.01
C LEU A 233 -12.83 9.62 6.86
N HIS A 234 -13.50 8.98 5.91
CA HIS A 234 -12.84 8.39 4.74
C HIS A 234 -12.25 9.48 3.85
N VAL A 235 -12.99 10.56 3.63
CA VAL A 235 -12.56 11.70 2.81
C VAL A 235 -11.32 12.36 3.40
N LEU A 236 -11.30 12.61 4.71
CA LEU A 236 -10.12 13.17 5.40
C LEU A 236 -8.85 12.34 5.16
N ILE A 237 -8.98 11.02 5.08
CA ILE A 237 -7.86 10.10 4.84
C ILE A 237 -7.42 10.13 3.36
N ILE A 238 -8.35 10.30 2.42
CA ILE A 238 -8.05 10.42 0.99
C ILE A 238 -7.30 11.72 0.70
N VAL A 239 -7.77 12.84 1.27
CA VAL A 239 -7.18 14.18 1.09
C VAL A 239 -5.83 14.33 1.81
N ALA A 240 -5.56 13.51 2.81
CA ALA A 240 -4.33 13.62 3.58
C ALA A 240 -3.08 13.35 2.75
N ASP A 241 -2.15 14.29 2.75
CA ASP A 241 -0.80 14.06 2.27
C ASP A 241 0.12 13.52 3.35
N ASP A 242 1.24 12.90 2.94
CA ASP A 242 2.28 12.39 3.85
C ASP A 242 3.09 13.53 4.53
N SER A 243 2.69 14.79 4.35
CA SER A 243 3.30 15.94 5.03
C SER A 243 2.92 15.95 6.51
N ASN A 244 3.84 16.36 7.36
CA ASN A 244 3.61 16.39 8.82
C ASN A 244 2.53 17.43 9.20
N GLU A 245 2.50 18.57 8.51
CA GLU A 245 1.54 19.66 8.78
C GLU A 245 0.11 19.24 8.44
N THR A 246 -0.11 18.66 7.25
CA THR A 246 -1.42 18.14 6.85
C THR A 246 -1.88 17.02 7.78
N THR A 247 -0.95 16.14 8.17
CA THR A 247 -1.24 15.06 9.12
C THR A 247 -1.71 15.64 10.46
N GLU A 248 -0.99 16.59 11.06
CA GLU A 248 -1.37 17.16 12.36
C GLU A 248 -2.70 17.93 12.31
N MET A 249 -2.97 18.65 11.22
CA MET A 249 -4.26 19.32 11.02
C MET A 249 -5.40 18.30 10.95
N ILE A 250 -5.25 17.25 10.14
CA ILE A 250 -6.27 16.23 9.94
C ILE A 250 -6.48 15.40 11.21
N THR A 251 -5.44 15.06 11.97
CA THR A 251 -5.60 14.31 13.23
C THR A 251 -6.44 15.08 14.25
N LYS A 252 -6.22 16.40 14.38
CA LYS A 252 -7.01 17.25 15.29
C LYS A 252 -8.49 17.28 14.90
N ILE A 253 -8.79 17.49 13.61
CA ILE A 253 -10.17 17.51 13.11
C ILE A 253 -10.83 16.14 13.25
N TYR A 254 -10.09 15.07 12.93
CA TYR A 254 -10.56 13.70 13.05
C TYR A 254 -10.96 13.37 14.50
N ASP A 255 -10.12 13.72 15.48
CA ASP A 255 -10.42 13.51 16.90
C ASP A 255 -11.60 14.37 17.38
N ASP A 256 -11.68 15.64 16.95
CA ASP A 256 -12.78 16.56 17.28
C ASP A 256 -14.14 16.04 16.76
N ILE A 257 -14.19 15.57 15.51
CA ILE A 257 -15.39 14.97 14.92
C ILE A 257 -15.84 13.73 15.70
N LEU A 258 -14.90 12.86 16.09
CA LEU A 258 -15.21 11.66 16.88
C LEU A 258 -15.78 12.00 18.26
N VAL A 259 -15.17 12.97 18.95
CA VAL A 259 -15.63 13.42 20.27
C VAL A 259 -17.02 14.04 20.18
N LYS A 260 -17.27 14.88 19.18
CA LYS A 260 -18.59 15.51 18.95
C LYS A 260 -19.67 14.49 18.62
N HIS A 261 -19.39 13.56 17.71
CA HIS A 261 -20.30 12.47 17.38
C HIS A 261 -20.72 11.70 18.64
N TYR A 262 -19.74 11.33 19.47
CA TYR A 262 -20.01 10.56 20.69
C TYR A 262 -20.83 11.33 21.72
N LYS A 263 -20.59 12.64 21.88
CA LYS A 263 -21.38 13.50 22.77
C LYS A 263 -22.83 13.68 22.29
N ILE A 264 -23.05 13.80 20.99
CA ILE A 264 -24.39 13.99 20.42
C ILE A 264 -25.18 12.68 20.41
N GLU A 265 -24.51 11.58 20.08
CA GLU A 265 -25.12 10.25 19.96
C GLU A 265 -24.84 9.34 21.15
N GLU A 266 -24.87 9.87 22.38
CA GLU A 266 -24.57 9.13 23.62
C GLU A 266 -25.35 7.80 23.75
N ASN A 267 -26.54 7.73 23.10
CA ASN A 267 -27.41 6.56 23.08
C ASN A 267 -27.31 5.66 21.83
N SER A 268 -26.68 6.09 20.73
CA SER A 268 -26.59 5.26 19.53
C SER A 268 -25.63 4.08 19.72
N ARG A 269 -25.79 3.04 18.90
CA ARG A 269 -24.86 1.89 18.84
C ARG A 269 -23.86 2.06 17.68
N ILE A 270 -23.94 3.14 16.92
CA ILE A 270 -23.19 3.29 15.68
C ILE A 270 -21.87 3.99 16.03
N GLN A 271 -20.76 3.30 15.81
CA GLN A 271 -19.44 3.94 15.87
C GLN A 271 -19.09 4.41 14.47
N LEU A 272 -18.76 5.69 14.33
CA LEU A 272 -18.44 6.31 13.05
C LEU A 272 -17.28 5.59 12.33
N GLU A 273 -16.35 5.00 13.08
CA GLU A 273 -15.22 4.23 12.54
C GLU A 273 -15.58 2.84 12.00
N ASP A 274 -16.74 2.29 12.38
CA ASP A 274 -17.19 0.95 11.94
C ASP A 274 -17.94 1.01 10.60
N ILE A 275 -18.29 2.22 10.13
CA ILE A 275 -18.99 2.41 8.88
C ILE A 275 -18.05 2.09 7.71
N GLU A 276 -18.48 1.20 6.82
CA GLU A 276 -17.72 0.83 5.62
C GLU A 276 -18.19 1.61 4.39
N ASN A 277 -17.26 1.89 3.48
CA ASN A 277 -17.55 2.46 2.17
C ASN A 277 -18.05 1.40 1.16
N ASN A 278 -18.33 1.79 -0.09
CA ASN A 278 -18.80 0.85 -1.12
C ASN A 278 -17.79 -0.26 -1.45
N GLN A 279 -16.52 -0.11 -1.06
CA GLN A 279 -15.46 -1.12 -1.19
C GLN A 279 -15.36 -2.05 0.02
N GLY A 280 -16.20 -1.90 1.05
CA GLY A 280 -16.12 -2.66 2.31
C GLY A 280 -14.91 -2.29 3.17
N LEU A 281 -14.41 -1.05 3.04
CA LEU A 281 -13.30 -0.53 3.82
C LEU A 281 -13.83 0.42 4.89
N THR A 282 -13.39 0.23 6.13
CA THR A 282 -13.52 1.23 7.21
C THR A 282 -12.45 2.32 7.04
N PRO A 283 -12.54 3.46 7.74
CA PRO A 283 -11.51 4.50 7.67
C PRO A 283 -10.11 3.94 7.98
N LEU A 284 -10.00 3.04 8.96
CA LEU A 284 -8.71 2.41 9.29
C LEU A 284 -8.21 1.49 8.17
N LYS A 285 -9.08 0.69 7.57
CA LYS A 285 -8.74 -0.18 6.42
C LYS A 285 -8.33 0.68 5.21
N LEU A 286 -8.97 1.83 5.00
CA LEU A 286 -8.67 2.76 3.91
C LEU A 286 -7.32 3.45 4.11
N ALA A 287 -7.02 3.96 5.32
CA ALA A 287 -5.72 4.52 5.65
C ALA A 287 -4.59 3.50 5.41
N ALA A 288 -4.85 2.24 5.73
CA ALA A 288 -3.93 1.16 5.48
C ALA A 288 -3.73 0.86 3.98
N LYS A 289 -4.80 0.92 3.18
CA LYS A 289 -4.77 0.71 1.74
C LYS A 289 -4.07 1.84 0.99
N LEU A 290 -4.25 3.09 1.41
CA LEU A 290 -3.60 4.26 0.81
C LEU A 290 -2.15 4.47 1.28
N GLY A 291 -1.73 3.79 2.36
CA GLY A 291 -0.37 3.87 2.88
C GLY A 291 -0.06 5.15 3.67
N LYS A 292 -1.09 5.82 4.21
CA LYS A 292 -0.96 7.07 4.97
C LYS A 292 -0.44 6.81 6.39
N ILE A 293 0.89 6.71 6.53
CA ILE A 293 1.55 6.28 7.79
C ILE A 293 1.22 7.17 8.97
N GLY A 294 1.27 8.49 8.78
CA GLY A 294 1.07 9.46 9.87
C GLY A 294 -0.30 9.32 10.53
N LEU A 295 -1.35 9.35 9.71
CA LEU A 295 -2.73 9.13 10.16
C LEU A 295 -2.94 7.74 10.72
N PHE A 296 -2.45 6.71 10.03
CA PHE A 296 -2.59 5.33 10.48
C PHE A 296 -1.94 5.11 11.86
N ARG A 297 -0.76 5.70 12.09
CA ARG A 297 -0.07 5.68 13.39
C ARG A 297 -0.88 6.42 14.47
N HIS A 298 -1.47 7.57 14.14
CA HIS A 298 -2.32 8.33 15.07
C HIS A 298 -3.55 7.51 15.48
N MET A 299 -4.28 6.96 14.50
CA MET A 299 -5.46 6.13 14.75
C MET A 299 -5.15 4.94 15.67
N LEU A 300 -4.03 4.25 15.45
CA LEU A 300 -3.62 3.11 16.28
C LEU A 300 -3.20 3.51 17.70
N ASN A 301 -2.53 4.66 17.86
CA ASN A 301 -2.00 5.12 19.15
C ASN A 301 -2.92 6.08 19.91
N ARG A 302 -4.16 6.27 19.44
CA ARG A 302 -5.09 7.24 20.01
C ARG A 302 -5.49 6.87 21.43
N GLU A 303 -5.30 7.83 22.34
CA GLU A 303 -5.59 7.76 23.76
C GLU A 303 -6.26 9.07 24.20
N PHE A 304 -7.54 8.98 24.58
CA PHE A 304 -8.30 10.03 25.24
C PHE A 304 -8.22 9.85 26.76
N ILE A 305 -7.93 10.95 27.47
CA ILE A 305 -7.75 10.98 28.92
C ILE A 305 -9.11 11.12 29.63
N ASP A 306 -10.05 11.86 29.05
CA ASP A 306 -11.36 12.12 29.65
C ASP A 306 -12.18 10.82 29.79
N GLU A 307 -12.79 10.60 30.97
CA GLU A 307 -13.54 9.36 31.24
C GLU A 307 -14.70 9.13 30.27
N GLU A 308 -15.37 10.21 29.84
CA GLU A 308 -16.51 10.15 28.93
C GLU A 308 -16.10 9.65 27.53
N THR A 309 -14.95 10.10 27.02
CA THR A 309 -14.46 9.79 25.66
C THR A 309 -13.48 8.61 25.63
N ARG A 310 -13.07 8.10 26.80
CA ARG A 310 -12.21 6.92 26.96
C ARG A 310 -12.62 5.69 26.14
N PRO A 311 -13.91 5.38 25.90
CA PRO A 311 -14.31 4.26 25.03
C PRO A 311 -13.88 4.39 23.56
N LEU A 312 -13.56 5.61 23.08
CA LEU A 312 -13.08 5.85 21.72
C LEU A 312 -11.57 5.62 21.56
N SER A 313 -10.85 5.46 22.67
CA SER A 313 -9.42 5.19 22.69
C SER A 313 -9.12 3.78 22.16
N ARG A 314 -8.09 3.67 21.33
CA ARG A 314 -7.57 2.37 20.84
C ARG A 314 -6.37 1.91 21.65
N LYS A 315 -5.68 2.84 22.31
CA LYS A 315 -4.58 2.58 23.25
C LYS A 315 -5.01 2.91 24.67
N PHE A 316 -4.80 1.97 25.58
CA PHE A 316 -5.05 2.14 27.01
C PHE A 316 -3.75 1.87 27.78
N THR A 317 -3.29 2.84 28.55
CA THR A 317 -2.18 2.63 29.49
C THR A 317 -2.69 1.86 30.72
N GLU A 318 -2.17 0.63 30.92
CA GLU A 318 -2.58 -0.24 32.04
C GLU A 318 -1.72 0.04 33.28
N CYS A 319 -0.40 0.15 33.11
CA CYS A 319 0.48 0.53 34.19
C CYS A 319 1.73 1.25 33.67
N VAL A 320 2.23 2.18 34.48
CA VAL A 320 3.48 2.89 34.23
C VAL A 320 4.39 2.70 35.44
N TYR A 321 5.53 2.07 35.24
CA TYR A 321 6.55 1.89 36.26
C TYR A 321 7.87 2.49 35.78
N GLY A 322 8.08 3.76 36.12
CA GLY A 322 9.23 4.53 35.65
C GLY A 322 9.31 4.54 34.12
N PRO A 323 10.41 4.08 33.50
CA PRO A 323 10.55 4.04 32.04
C PRO A 323 9.76 2.91 31.37
N VAL A 324 9.15 2.00 32.12
CA VAL A 324 8.39 0.87 31.58
C VAL A 324 6.91 1.23 31.55
N HIS A 325 6.32 1.24 30.35
CA HIS A 325 4.90 1.44 30.13
C HIS A 325 4.28 0.14 29.62
N SER A 326 3.21 -0.33 30.27
CA SER A 326 2.37 -1.41 29.75
C SER A 326 1.13 -0.79 29.14
N SER A 327 0.96 -0.94 27.82
CA SER A 327 -0.20 -0.46 27.09
C SER A 327 -0.97 -1.61 26.44
N LEU A 328 -2.29 -1.50 26.44
CA LEU A 328 -3.23 -2.39 25.77
C LEU A 328 -3.70 -1.72 24.48
N TYR A 329 -3.53 -2.40 23.36
CA TYR A 329 -4.01 -1.95 22.05
C TYR A 329 -5.20 -2.78 21.61
N ASP A 330 -6.27 -2.12 21.15
CA ASP A 330 -7.40 -2.80 20.52
C ASP A 330 -6.99 -3.37 19.16
N ILE A 331 -7.31 -4.65 18.93
CA ILE A 331 -7.03 -5.37 17.69
C ILE A 331 -8.27 -5.64 16.84
N SER A 332 -9.42 -5.02 17.18
CA SER A 332 -10.61 -4.97 16.31
C SER A 332 -10.23 -4.48 14.91
N SER A 333 -10.71 -5.14 13.84
CA SER A 333 -10.35 -4.91 12.42
C SER A 333 -8.88 -5.11 12.00
N ILE A 334 -7.95 -5.28 12.95
CA ILE A 334 -6.51 -5.47 12.69
C ILE A 334 -6.19 -6.96 12.52
N ASP A 335 -6.68 -7.78 13.43
CA ASP A 335 -6.39 -9.21 13.45
C ASP A 335 -7.12 -9.95 12.30
N THR A 336 -6.52 -11.06 11.88
CA THR A 336 -6.99 -11.98 10.82
C THR A 336 -8.29 -12.72 11.14
N SER A 337 -8.95 -12.42 12.27
CA SER A 337 -10.26 -13.00 12.58
C SER A 337 -11.38 -12.43 11.70
N GLU A 338 -11.18 -11.25 11.13
CA GLU A 338 -12.13 -10.61 10.22
C GLU A 338 -11.65 -10.76 8.77
N SER A 339 -12.60 -10.92 7.84
CA SER A 339 -12.30 -10.87 6.40
C SER A 339 -11.86 -9.47 6.00
N ASN A 340 -10.82 -9.35 5.16
CA ASN A 340 -10.21 -8.06 4.77
C ASN A 340 -9.68 -7.28 5.97
N SER A 341 -8.96 -7.96 6.86
CA SER A 341 -8.31 -7.28 7.99
C SER A 341 -7.22 -6.32 7.51
N VAL A 342 -6.89 -5.34 8.35
CA VAL A 342 -5.81 -4.38 8.06
C VAL A 342 -4.50 -5.10 7.76
N LEU A 343 -4.17 -6.15 8.51
CA LEU A 343 -2.95 -6.92 8.29
C LEU A 343 -2.97 -7.66 6.94
N GLU A 344 -4.14 -8.16 6.51
CA GLU A 344 -4.28 -8.77 5.18
C GLU A 344 -4.12 -7.74 4.06
N ILE A 345 -4.74 -6.56 4.20
CA ILE A 345 -4.67 -5.47 3.22
C ILE A 345 -3.22 -5.00 3.04
N ILE A 346 -2.50 -4.74 4.13
CA ILE A 346 -1.11 -4.26 4.08
C ILE A 346 -0.18 -5.30 3.42
N VAL A 347 -0.36 -6.58 3.77
CA VAL A 347 0.54 -7.67 3.33
C VAL A 347 0.23 -8.15 1.90
N HIS A 348 -1.03 -8.14 1.48
CA HIS A 348 -1.43 -8.53 0.13
C HIS A 348 -1.49 -7.35 -0.85
N GLY A 349 -1.51 -6.11 -0.37
CA GLY A 349 -1.52 -4.91 -1.19
C GLY A 349 -0.21 -4.71 -1.96
N ASN A 350 -0.33 -4.65 -3.30
CA ASN A 350 0.82 -4.53 -4.19
C ASN A 350 1.27 -3.06 -4.40
N ASN A 351 0.36 -2.09 -4.33
CA ASN A 351 0.63 -0.67 -4.66
C ASN A 351 0.47 0.27 -3.46
N ILE A 352 0.88 -0.16 -2.27
CA ILE A 352 0.77 0.67 -1.05
C ILE A 352 2.12 1.36 -0.80
N PRO A 353 2.18 2.71 -0.82
CA PRO A 353 3.41 3.42 -0.47
C PRO A 353 3.78 3.13 0.98
N ASN A 354 5.09 3.05 1.26
CA ASN A 354 5.65 2.90 2.61
C ASN A 354 5.12 1.71 3.44
N ARG A 355 4.49 0.70 2.83
CA ARG A 355 3.99 -0.51 3.53
C ARG A 355 5.01 -1.23 4.43
N PRO A 356 6.32 -1.29 4.13
CA PRO A 356 7.28 -1.96 5.03
C PRO A 356 7.45 -1.21 6.36
N GLU A 357 7.25 0.11 6.35
CA GLU A 357 7.35 0.95 7.55
C GLU A 357 6.07 0.85 8.41
N MET A 358 4.90 0.72 7.78
CA MET A 358 3.64 0.52 8.50
C MET A 358 3.66 -0.71 9.42
N ILE A 359 4.33 -1.79 9.01
CA ILE A 359 4.44 -3.03 9.81
C ILE A 359 5.31 -2.84 11.06
N LYS A 360 6.22 -1.86 11.07
CA LYS A 360 7.03 -1.55 12.25
C LYS A 360 6.23 -0.84 13.35
N LEU A 361 5.05 -0.32 13.04
CA LEU A 361 4.19 0.36 14.01
C LEU A 361 3.66 -0.63 15.06
N GLU A 362 3.58 -0.18 16.30
CA GLU A 362 2.79 -0.86 17.33
C GLU A 362 1.30 -0.55 17.08
N PRO A 363 0.39 -1.53 17.17
CA PRO A 363 0.54 -2.88 17.72
C PRO A 363 0.92 -3.99 16.73
N LEU A 364 1.02 -3.69 15.42
CA LEU A 364 1.23 -4.70 14.37
C LEU A 364 2.52 -5.50 14.58
N ARG A 365 3.60 -4.82 14.97
CA ARG A 365 4.90 -5.45 15.23
C ARG A 365 4.83 -6.47 16.35
N SER A 366 4.31 -6.07 17.52
CA SER A 366 4.12 -6.96 18.67
C SER A 366 3.17 -8.12 18.34
N LEU A 367 2.07 -7.86 17.64
CA LEU A 367 1.13 -8.91 17.22
C LEU A 367 1.79 -9.96 16.32
N LEU A 368 2.57 -9.54 15.33
CA LEU A 368 3.30 -10.46 14.44
C LEU A 368 4.38 -11.25 15.18
N GLN A 369 5.07 -10.61 16.13
CA GLN A 369 6.08 -11.28 16.96
C GLN A 369 5.42 -12.36 17.83
N ASP A 370 4.29 -12.05 18.47
CA ASP A 370 3.52 -13.00 19.27
C ASP A 370 3.02 -14.20 18.44
N LYS A 371 2.52 -13.95 17.23
CA LYS A 371 2.10 -15.02 16.30
C LYS A 371 3.28 -15.92 15.93
N TRP A 372 4.45 -15.32 15.66
CA TRP A 372 5.66 -16.07 15.32
C TRP A 372 6.15 -16.97 16.45
N GLU A 373 6.23 -16.46 17.68
CA GLU A 373 6.72 -17.23 18.83
C GLU A 373 5.79 -18.37 19.25
N ARG A 374 4.46 -18.16 19.15
CA ARG A 374 3.47 -19.16 19.56
C ARG A 374 3.38 -20.35 18.60
N PHE A 375 3.22 -20.08 17.31
CA PHE A 375 2.99 -21.14 16.31
C PHE A 375 3.86 -21.00 15.06
N GLY A 376 4.12 -19.76 14.60
CA GLY A 376 4.78 -19.52 13.32
C GLY A 376 6.13 -20.21 13.21
N ALA A 377 7.00 -20.06 14.20
CA ALA A 377 8.34 -20.66 14.20
C ALA A 377 8.31 -22.19 14.17
N LYS A 378 7.41 -22.82 14.94
CA LYS A 378 7.31 -24.29 15.01
C LYS A 378 6.75 -24.88 13.72
N LEU A 379 5.69 -24.28 13.17
CA LEU A 379 5.08 -24.72 11.92
C LEU A 379 6.01 -24.47 10.73
N PHE A 380 6.73 -23.35 10.73
CA PHE A 380 7.73 -23.04 9.74
C PHE A 380 8.87 -24.06 9.74
N LEU A 381 9.39 -24.41 10.92
CA LEU A 381 10.43 -25.44 11.05
C LEU A 381 9.91 -26.81 10.61
N LEU A 382 8.67 -27.18 10.96
CA LEU A 382 8.06 -28.43 10.50
C LEU A 382 7.93 -28.46 8.97
N ASN A 383 7.44 -27.38 8.35
CA ASN A 383 7.34 -27.26 6.90
C ASN A 383 8.71 -27.34 6.21
N PHE A 384 9.74 -26.77 6.82
CA PHE A 384 11.12 -26.87 6.34
C PHE A 384 11.63 -28.32 6.38
N LEU A 385 11.42 -29.04 7.48
CA LEU A 385 11.79 -30.45 7.60
C LEU A 385 11.03 -31.33 6.60
N CYS A 386 9.72 -31.11 6.42
CA CYS A 386 8.94 -31.81 5.40
C CYS A 386 9.46 -31.54 3.97
N TYR A 387 9.91 -30.31 3.69
CA TYR A 387 10.50 -29.97 2.40
C TYR A 387 11.86 -30.64 2.18
N LEU A 388 12.71 -30.70 3.20
CA LEU A 388 13.98 -31.44 3.13
C LEU A 388 13.75 -32.94 2.91
N MET A 389 12.73 -33.53 3.54
CA MET A 389 12.35 -34.93 3.30
C MET A 389 11.86 -35.14 1.86
N TYR A 390 11.04 -34.21 1.34
CA TYR A 390 10.63 -34.21 -0.07
C TYR A 390 11.84 -34.14 -1.01
N LEU A 391 12.82 -33.27 -0.72
CA LEU A 391 14.03 -33.15 -1.51
C LEU A 391 14.88 -34.42 -1.45
N ALA A 392 15.04 -35.04 -0.29
CA ALA A 392 15.77 -36.29 -0.14
C ALA A 392 15.12 -37.44 -0.92
N ILE A 393 13.78 -37.51 -0.95
CA ILE A 393 13.05 -38.47 -1.79
C ILE A 393 13.28 -38.16 -3.27
N PHE A 394 13.18 -36.90 -3.66
CA PHE A 394 13.34 -36.48 -5.05
C PHE A 394 14.77 -36.72 -5.58
N THR A 395 15.81 -36.46 -4.77
CA THR A 395 17.20 -36.81 -5.12
C THR A 395 17.39 -38.31 -5.23
N THR A 396 16.83 -39.09 -4.29
CA THR A 396 16.90 -40.55 -4.31
C THR A 396 16.28 -41.11 -5.60
N VAL A 397 15.11 -40.61 -6.01
CA VAL A 397 14.46 -40.98 -7.28
C VAL A 397 15.34 -40.63 -8.49
N ALA A 398 15.99 -39.47 -8.48
CA ALA A 398 16.87 -39.06 -9.56
C ALA A 398 18.15 -39.93 -9.66
N PHE A 399 18.72 -40.34 -8.53
CA PHE A 399 19.91 -41.21 -8.48
C PHE A 399 19.63 -42.66 -8.88
N TYR A 400 18.52 -43.25 -8.41
CA TYR A 400 18.15 -44.64 -8.72
C TYR A 400 17.39 -44.81 -10.04
N ARG A 401 17.61 -43.91 -11.00
CA ARG A 401 17.00 -43.97 -12.33
C ARG A 401 17.59 -45.13 -13.14
N LYS A 402 16.73 -45.94 -13.75
CA LYS A 402 17.15 -46.97 -14.72
C LYS A 402 17.59 -46.32 -16.04
N GLU A 403 18.63 -46.86 -16.66
CA GLU A 403 19.11 -46.44 -17.98
C GLU A 403 18.33 -47.17 -19.08
N GLY A 404 17.74 -46.44 -20.04
CA GLY A 404 16.98 -47.04 -21.14
C GLY A 404 15.93 -46.11 -21.76
N GLN A 405 15.02 -46.66 -22.57
CA GLN A 405 13.85 -45.92 -23.07
C GLN A 405 12.69 -46.04 -22.06
N PRO A 406 12.12 -44.92 -21.59
CA PRO A 406 10.93 -44.95 -20.76
C PRO A 406 9.69 -45.34 -21.61
N PRO A 407 8.61 -45.86 -21.02
CA PRO A 407 8.44 -46.21 -19.60
C PRO A 407 9.05 -47.56 -19.23
N PHE A 408 9.61 -47.67 -18.03
CA PHE A 408 10.20 -48.92 -17.52
C PHE A 408 9.11 -49.82 -16.90
N PRO A 409 9.09 -51.14 -17.21
CA PRO A 409 8.22 -52.07 -16.51
C PRO A 409 8.61 -52.16 -15.03
N VAL A 410 7.60 -52.25 -14.16
CA VAL A 410 7.80 -52.44 -12.72
C VAL A 410 8.15 -53.92 -12.49
N GLU A 411 9.43 -54.20 -12.25
CA GLU A 411 9.88 -55.53 -11.83
C GLU A 411 9.52 -55.72 -10.34
N ASN A 412 9.21 -56.96 -9.91
CA ASN A 412 8.79 -57.28 -8.53
C ASN A 412 9.92 -57.14 -7.48
N HIS A 413 10.91 -56.29 -7.72
CA HIS A 413 12.00 -56.01 -6.80
C HIS A 413 11.59 -54.90 -5.82
N PRO A 414 11.85 -55.02 -4.51
CA PRO A 414 11.45 -54.02 -3.52
C PRO A 414 12.00 -52.61 -3.80
N SER A 415 13.16 -52.51 -4.46
CA SER A 415 13.75 -51.22 -4.87
C SER A 415 12.96 -50.49 -5.95
N ASP A 416 12.34 -51.21 -6.88
CA ASP A 416 11.52 -50.61 -7.94
C ASP A 416 10.18 -50.11 -7.41
N HIS A 417 9.56 -50.86 -6.49
CA HIS A 417 8.37 -50.38 -5.78
C HIS A 417 8.66 -49.10 -4.97
N LEU A 418 9.80 -49.04 -4.27
CA LEU A 418 10.20 -47.86 -3.50
C LEU A 418 10.47 -46.66 -4.42
N ARG A 419 11.07 -46.88 -5.60
CA ARG A 419 11.26 -45.83 -6.63
C ARG A 419 9.92 -45.31 -7.14
N CYS A 420 8.99 -46.19 -7.52
CA CYS A 420 7.67 -45.78 -8.00
C CYS A 420 6.87 -45.01 -6.94
N VAL A 421 6.95 -45.42 -5.66
CA VAL A 421 6.36 -44.66 -4.56
C VAL A 421 7.00 -43.27 -4.43
N GLY A 422 8.33 -43.18 -4.54
CA GLY A 422 9.05 -41.91 -4.55
C GLY A 422 8.63 -41.00 -5.71
N GLU A 423 8.53 -41.54 -6.93
CA GLU A 423 8.05 -40.82 -8.12
C GLU A 423 6.64 -40.27 -7.90
N LEU A 424 5.71 -41.08 -7.38
CA LEU A 424 4.35 -40.64 -7.06
C LEU A 424 4.31 -39.52 -6.02
N ILE A 425 5.14 -39.62 -4.97
CA ILE A 425 5.26 -38.57 -3.94
C ILE A 425 5.82 -37.28 -4.55
N SER A 426 6.83 -37.37 -5.43
CA SER A 426 7.41 -36.22 -6.12
C SER A 426 6.40 -35.53 -7.03
N VAL A 427 5.62 -36.29 -7.80
CA VAL A 427 4.55 -35.72 -8.66
C VAL A 427 3.44 -35.10 -7.83
N PHE A 428 3.00 -35.77 -6.76
CA PHE A 428 1.99 -35.19 -5.86
C PHE A 428 2.46 -33.88 -5.22
N GLY A 429 3.74 -33.83 -4.80
CA GLY A 429 4.38 -32.61 -4.33
C GLY A 429 4.39 -31.50 -5.40
N ALA A 430 4.75 -31.83 -6.64
CA ALA A 430 4.74 -30.90 -7.76
C ALA A 430 3.34 -30.31 -8.02
N VAL A 431 2.30 -31.15 -8.05
CA VAL A 431 0.91 -30.70 -8.21
C VAL A 431 0.48 -29.78 -7.07
N ARG A 432 0.86 -30.10 -5.81
CA ARG A 432 0.58 -29.25 -4.66
C ARG A 432 1.26 -27.89 -4.77
N PHE A 433 2.54 -27.85 -5.17
CA PHE A 433 3.27 -26.58 -5.36
C PHE A 433 2.70 -25.75 -6.52
N PHE A 434 2.34 -26.41 -7.61
CA PHE A 434 1.70 -25.78 -8.77
C PHE A 434 0.35 -25.16 -8.41
N TYR A 435 -0.52 -25.91 -7.73
CA TYR A 435 -1.81 -25.42 -7.25
C TYR A 435 -1.65 -24.24 -6.28
N LYS A 436 -0.69 -24.33 -5.35
CA LYS A 436 -0.38 -23.23 -4.42
C LYS A 436 0.05 -21.97 -5.18
N ALA A 437 0.96 -22.09 -6.14
CA ALA A 437 1.43 -20.97 -6.94
C ALA A 437 0.28 -20.32 -7.74
N ILE A 438 -0.56 -21.11 -8.40
CA ILE A 438 -1.74 -20.63 -9.13
C ILE A 438 -2.71 -19.89 -8.20
N THR A 439 -2.96 -20.42 -7.00
CA THR A 439 -3.82 -19.76 -6.01
C THR A 439 -3.27 -18.41 -5.59
N ILE A 440 -1.95 -18.26 -5.49
CA ILE A 440 -1.29 -16.99 -5.16
C ILE A 440 -1.41 -16.01 -6.35
N PHE A 441 -1.16 -16.46 -7.58
CA PHE A 441 -1.29 -15.64 -8.78
C PHE A 441 -2.73 -15.18 -9.04
N HIS A 442 -3.74 -16.00 -8.73
CA HIS A 442 -5.14 -15.57 -8.83
C HIS A 442 -5.49 -14.49 -7.80
N LYS A 443 -4.92 -14.56 -6.59
CA LYS A 443 -5.14 -13.54 -5.55
C LYS A 443 -4.38 -12.24 -5.82
N LYS A 444 -3.25 -12.34 -6.54
CA LYS A 444 -2.38 -11.21 -6.89
C LYS A 444 -2.15 -11.23 -8.41
N PRO A 445 -2.98 -10.51 -9.21
CA PRO A 445 -2.76 -10.46 -10.65
C PRO A 445 -1.33 -9.97 -10.94
N PRO A 446 -0.64 -10.61 -11.90
CA PRO A 446 0.79 -10.42 -12.11
C PRO A 446 1.09 -9.07 -12.74
N ASN A 447 1.44 -8.06 -11.94
CA ASN A 447 2.25 -6.94 -12.44
C ASN A 447 3.71 -7.42 -12.51
N LEU A 448 4.22 -7.61 -13.73
CA LEU A 448 5.54 -8.22 -14.00
C LEU A 448 6.66 -7.57 -13.17
N HIS A 449 6.70 -6.24 -13.11
CA HIS A 449 7.73 -5.49 -12.38
C HIS A 449 7.72 -5.76 -10.86
N LEU A 450 6.53 -5.86 -10.24
CA LEU A 450 6.41 -6.13 -8.80
C LEU A 450 6.65 -7.60 -8.45
N LEU A 451 6.28 -8.53 -9.34
CA LEU A 451 6.57 -9.94 -9.18
C LEU A 451 8.07 -10.25 -9.21
N PHE A 452 8.81 -9.59 -10.10
CA PHE A 452 10.26 -9.71 -10.12
C PHE A 452 10.92 -9.12 -8.88
N THR A 453 10.31 -8.16 -8.18
CA THR A 453 10.96 -7.55 -7.00
C THR A 453 10.66 -8.34 -5.71
N ASP A 454 9.41 -8.75 -5.49
CA ASP A 454 9.00 -9.38 -4.22
C ASP A 454 8.65 -10.88 -4.34
N GLY A 455 8.35 -11.38 -5.53
CA GLY A 455 7.77 -12.70 -5.76
C GLY A 455 8.73 -13.77 -6.31
N VAL A 456 10.03 -13.53 -6.38
CA VAL A 456 10.96 -14.44 -7.09
C VAL A 456 11.00 -15.84 -6.52
N SER A 457 10.94 -16.00 -5.20
CA SER A 457 10.85 -17.34 -4.62
C SER A 457 9.59 -18.08 -5.07
N GLU A 458 8.45 -17.39 -5.20
CA GLU A 458 7.19 -17.99 -5.65
C GLU A 458 7.27 -18.41 -7.12
N ILE A 459 7.93 -17.58 -7.95
CA ILE A 459 8.21 -17.90 -9.36
C ILE A 459 9.15 -19.11 -9.45
N LEU A 460 10.18 -19.22 -8.60
CA LEU A 460 11.09 -20.36 -8.58
C LEU A 460 10.38 -21.67 -8.18
N PHE A 461 9.46 -21.64 -7.20
CA PHE A 461 8.63 -22.79 -6.88
C PHE A 461 7.68 -23.17 -8.02
N PHE A 462 7.09 -22.17 -8.70
CA PHE A 462 6.24 -22.40 -9.87
C PHE A 462 7.03 -23.02 -11.03
N LEU A 463 8.19 -22.46 -11.36
CA LEU A 463 9.07 -22.94 -12.43
C LEU A 463 9.54 -24.37 -12.15
N GLN A 464 9.96 -24.65 -10.91
CA GLN A 464 10.37 -26.00 -10.49
C GLN A 464 9.22 -27.01 -10.62
N ALA A 465 8.00 -26.65 -10.18
CA ALA A 465 6.84 -27.53 -10.30
C ALA A 465 6.44 -27.76 -11.77
N ALA A 466 6.45 -26.71 -12.60
CA ALA A 466 6.12 -26.80 -14.02
C ALA A 466 7.12 -27.67 -14.80
N LEU A 467 8.41 -27.54 -14.53
CA LEU A 467 9.46 -28.38 -15.14
C LEU A 467 9.29 -29.85 -14.75
N LEU A 468 8.96 -30.13 -13.49
CA LEU A 468 8.72 -31.51 -13.03
C LEU A 468 7.45 -32.11 -13.64
N LEU A 469 6.37 -31.33 -13.82
CA LEU A 469 5.16 -31.78 -14.52
C LEU A 469 5.40 -31.97 -16.03
N CYS A 470 6.22 -31.12 -16.66
CA CYS A 470 6.63 -31.33 -18.05
C CYS A 470 7.48 -32.60 -18.19
N CYS A 471 8.38 -32.86 -17.23
CA CYS A 471 9.18 -34.07 -17.16
C CYS A 471 8.30 -35.34 -17.09
N THR A 472 7.23 -35.34 -16.30
CA THR A 472 6.33 -36.50 -16.23
C THR A 472 5.59 -36.73 -17.54
N LEU A 473 5.14 -35.67 -18.23
CA LEU A 473 4.55 -35.77 -19.56
C LEU A 473 5.52 -36.38 -20.58
N LEU A 474 6.78 -35.92 -20.59
CA LEU A 474 7.80 -36.46 -21.49
C LEU A 474 8.16 -37.93 -21.17
N TYR A 475 8.13 -38.30 -19.89
CA TYR A 475 8.31 -39.69 -19.45
C TYR A 475 7.21 -40.60 -20.04
N PHE A 476 5.95 -40.18 -19.99
CA PHE A 476 4.83 -40.91 -20.60
C PHE A 476 4.89 -40.95 -22.13
N CYS A 477 5.42 -39.90 -22.77
CA CYS A 477 5.65 -39.85 -24.21
C CYS A 477 6.85 -40.68 -24.69
N GLY A 478 7.58 -41.35 -23.79
CA GLY A 478 8.72 -42.20 -24.14
C GLY A 478 9.97 -41.44 -24.61
N ARG A 479 10.06 -40.12 -24.35
CA ARG A 479 11.17 -39.27 -24.82
C ARG A 479 12.30 -39.26 -23.80
N ARG A 480 13.55 -39.51 -24.22
CA ARG A 480 14.74 -39.49 -23.35
C ARG A 480 15.08 -38.10 -22.78
N GLU A 481 14.53 -37.04 -23.38
CA GLU A 481 14.74 -35.63 -22.99
C GLU A 481 14.21 -35.29 -21.59
N TYR A 482 13.31 -36.11 -21.02
CA TYR A 482 12.80 -35.92 -19.66
C TYR A 482 13.92 -35.82 -18.61
N VAL A 483 15.05 -36.49 -18.85
CA VAL A 483 16.24 -36.45 -17.99
C VAL A 483 16.77 -35.03 -17.81
N SER A 484 16.83 -34.25 -18.89
CA SER A 484 17.35 -32.88 -18.85
C SER A 484 16.46 -31.97 -17.98
N LEU A 485 15.13 -32.09 -18.15
CA LEU A 485 14.17 -31.33 -17.33
C LEU A 485 14.17 -31.79 -15.87
N LEU A 486 14.37 -33.09 -15.61
CA LEU A 486 14.47 -33.63 -14.26
C LEU A 486 15.67 -33.03 -13.50
N VAL A 487 16.84 -32.98 -14.12
CA VAL A 487 18.06 -32.43 -13.50
C VAL A 487 17.92 -30.93 -13.26
N LEU A 488 17.36 -30.20 -14.23
CA LEU A 488 17.08 -28.77 -14.07
C LEU A 488 16.09 -28.51 -12.92
N SER A 489 15.01 -29.30 -12.85
CA SER A 489 14.06 -29.24 -11.74
C SER A 489 14.71 -29.58 -10.40
N LEU A 490 15.67 -30.51 -10.36
CA LEU A 490 16.39 -30.89 -9.15
C LEU A 490 17.30 -29.77 -8.65
N ALA A 491 18.06 -29.15 -9.55
CA ALA A 491 18.89 -28.00 -9.23
C ALA A 491 18.05 -26.85 -8.65
N LEU A 492 16.95 -26.49 -9.31
CA LEU A 492 16.02 -25.46 -8.82
C LEU A 492 15.39 -25.84 -7.47
N ALA A 493 15.06 -27.11 -7.24
CA ALA A 493 14.49 -27.56 -5.98
C ALA A 493 15.47 -27.38 -4.80
N TRP A 494 16.77 -27.59 -5.02
CA TRP A 494 17.82 -27.27 -4.04
C TRP A 494 18.00 -25.77 -3.86
N THR A 495 17.95 -24.97 -4.93
CA THR A 495 17.96 -23.48 -4.82
C THR A 495 16.78 -22.99 -3.98
N ASN A 496 15.61 -23.61 -4.10
CA ASN A 496 14.42 -23.29 -3.32
C ASN A 496 14.59 -23.52 -1.80
N VAL A 497 15.63 -24.22 -1.34
CA VAL A 497 15.97 -24.30 0.09
C VAL A 497 16.28 -22.90 0.65
N LEU A 498 16.85 -22.01 -0.16
CA LEU A 498 17.16 -20.64 0.24
C LEU A 498 15.92 -19.87 0.71
N TYR A 499 14.73 -20.19 0.22
CA TYR A 499 13.47 -19.61 0.70
C TYR A 499 13.29 -19.78 2.20
N TYR A 500 13.69 -20.93 2.76
CA TYR A 500 13.49 -21.23 4.18
C TYR A 500 14.44 -20.47 5.11
N THR A 501 15.49 -19.83 4.58
CA THR A 501 16.40 -19.00 5.37
C THR A 501 15.71 -17.77 5.97
N ARG A 502 14.56 -17.35 5.41
CA ARG A 502 13.73 -16.23 5.90
C ARG A 502 13.25 -16.37 7.34
N GLY A 503 13.18 -17.59 7.87
CA GLY A 503 12.72 -17.86 9.24
C GLY A 503 13.67 -17.34 10.31
N SER A 504 14.96 -17.15 9.97
CA SER A 504 15.94 -16.54 10.86
C SER A 504 16.10 -15.05 10.55
N LYS A 505 16.29 -14.21 11.58
CA LYS A 505 16.49 -12.77 11.40
C LYS A 505 17.77 -12.48 10.60
N GLN A 506 18.89 -13.08 10.98
CA GLN A 506 20.19 -12.81 10.34
C GLN A 506 20.20 -13.32 8.89
N LEU A 507 19.89 -14.60 8.67
CA LEU A 507 19.91 -15.17 7.32
C LEU A 507 18.81 -14.60 6.43
N GLY A 508 17.65 -14.25 6.98
CA GLY A 508 16.56 -13.65 6.22
C GLY A 508 16.89 -12.27 5.67
N MET A 509 17.61 -11.43 6.42
CA MET A 509 18.09 -10.14 5.91
C MET A 509 19.05 -10.34 4.73
N TYR A 510 20.01 -11.26 4.85
CA TYR A 510 20.92 -11.60 3.74
C TYR A 510 20.20 -12.17 2.53
N HIS A 511 19.18 -13.02 2.73
CA HIS A 511 18.38 -13.56 1.65
C HIS A 511 17.68 -12.45 0.85
N VAL A 512 17.06 -11.48 1.53
CA VAL A 512 16.43 -10.31 0.89
C VAL A 512 17.46 -9.49 0.11
N MET A 513 18.65 -9.28 0.68
CA MET A 513 19.74 -8.57 0.00
C MET A 513 20.17 -9.30 -1.27
N MET A 514 20.42 -10.61 -1.18
CA MET A 514 20.83 -11.43 -2.32
C MET A 514 19.79 -11.43 -3.44
N GLN A 515 18.50 -11.56 -3.11
CA GLN A 515 17.43 -11.50 -4.11
C GLN A 515 17.48 -10.18 -4.88
N ARG A 516 17.44 -9.04 -4.18
CA ARG A 516 17.44 -7.72 -4.84
C ARG A 516 18.70 -7.43 -5.64
N MET A 517 19.86 -7.89 -5.16
CA MET A 517 21.13 -7.76 -5.85
C MET A 517 21.16 -8.59 -7.15
N ILE A 518 20.66 -9.83 -7.13
CA ILE A 518 20.59 -10.68 -8.32
C ILE A 518 19.59 -10.12 -9.35
N LEU A 519 18.44 -9.60 -8.93
CA LEU A 519 17.44 -9.12 -9.88
C LEU A 519 17.70 -7.71 -10.40
N GLY A 520 18.21 -6.83 -9.55
CA GLY A 520 18.54 -5.47 -9.92
C GLY A 520 19.86 -5.38 -10.66
N ASP A 521 20.94 -5.92 -10.10
CA ASP A 521 22.30 -5.60 -10.56
C ASP A 521 22.81 -6.62 -11.58
N LEU A 522 22.51 -7.92 -11.38
CA LEU A 522 23.02 -8.98 -12.26
C LEU A 522 22.39 -8.91 -13.66
N PHE A 523 21.15 -8.46 -13.83
CA PHE A 523 20.54 -8.33 -15.16
C PHE A 523 21.19 -7.23 -16.00
N HIS A 524 21.48 -6.06 -15.43
CA HIS A 524 22.20 -4.99 -16.13
C HIS A 524 23.60 -5.43 -16.52
N PHE A 525 24.26 -6.14 -15.62
CA PHE A 525 25.56 -6.77 -15.87
C PHE A 525 25.50 -7.83 -16.97
N LEU A 526 24.52 -8.74 -16.92
CA LEU A 526 24.34 -9.82 -17.88
C LEU A 526 24.12 -9.25 -19.29
N PHE A 527 23.40 -8.13 -19.42
CA PHE A 527 23.21 -7.47 -20.70
C PHE A 527 24.53 -7.02 -21.34
N VAL A 528 25.37 -6.30 -20.59
CA VAL A 528 26.70 -5.86 -21.06
C VAL A 528 27.57 -7.06 -21.40
N TYR A 529 27.55 -8.09 -20.54
CA TYR A 529 28.29 -9.32 -20.75
C TYR A 529 27.84 -10.09 -22.00
N CYS A 530 26.54 -10.21 -22.26
CA CYS A 530 26.01 -10.88 -23.45
C CYS A 530 26.44 -10.18 -24.74
N VAL A 531 26.45 -8.84 -24.79
CA VAL A 531 26.92 -8.09 -25.96
C VAL A 531 28.38 -8.41 -26.27
N LEU A 532 29.24 -8.44 -25.24
CA LEU A 532 30.64 -8.83 -25.39
C LEU A 532 30.77 -10.29 -25.80
N LEU A 533 30.08 -11.20 -25.12
CA LEU A 533 30.15 -12.64 -25.38
C LEU A 533 29.75 -12.97 -26.82
N PHE A 534 28.61 -12.46 -27.31
CA PHE A 534 28.18 -12.70 -28.69
C PHE A 534 29.09 -12.01 -29.71
N GLY A 535 29.56 -10.79 -29.44
CA GLY A 535 30.45 -10.06 -30.33
C GLY A 535 31.80 -10.76 -30.54
N PHE A 536 32.43 -11.20 -29.46
CA PHE A 536 33.70 -11.94 -29.53
C PHE A 536 33.52 -13.37 -30.05
N SER A 537 32.38 -14.02 -29.75
CA SER A 537 32.03 -15.32 -30.32
C SER A 537 31.91 -15.25 -31.85
N ALA A 538 31.19 -14.26 -32.39
CA ALA A 538 31.11 -14.06 -33.83
C ALA A 538 32.48 -13.82 -34.47
N ALA A 539 33.35 -13.03 -33.84
CA ALA A 539 34.71 -12.77 -34.33
C ALA A 539 35.58 -14.04 -34.34
N VAL A 540 35.50 -14.89 -33.30
CA VAL A 540 36.21 -16.17 -33.25
C VAL A 540 35.69 -17.13 -34.32
N VAL A 541 34.36 -17.25 -34.50
CA VAL A 541 33.76 -18.10 -35.53
C VAL A 541 34.24 -17.69 -36.93
N THR A 542 34.31 -16.38 -37.22
CA THR A 542 34.80 -15.91 -38.54
C THR A 542 36.27 -16.22 -38.79
N LEU A 543 37.08 -16.38 -37.75
CA LEU A 543 38.48 -16.76 -37.88
C LEU A 543 38.63 -18.27 -38.12
N MET A 544 37.61 -19.05 -37.79
CA MET A 544 37.53 -20.49 -37.92
C MET A 544 36.79 -20.86 -39.20
N ASP A 545 37.42 -20.61 -40.35
CA ASP A 545 36.89 -21.01 -41.65
C ASP A 545 37.48 -22.37 -42.05
N ASN A 546 36.63 -23.36 -42.26
CA ASN A 546 37.04 -24.66 -42.76
C ASN A 546 37.43 -24.51 -44.23
N SER A 547 38.73 -24.55 -44.55
CA SER A 547 39.12 -24.88 -45.93
C SER A 547 38.61 -26.30 -46.25
N PRO A 548 37.80 -26.52 -47.30
CA PRO A 548 37.46 -27.87 -47.72
C PRO A 548 38.71 -28.49 -48.31
N THR A 549 39.40 -29.36 -47.57
CA THR A 549 40.40 -30.24 -48.17
C THR A 549 39.67 -31.32 -48.96
N SER A 550 39.33 -30.99 -50.21
CA SER A 550 39.04 -31.97 -51.25
C SER A 550 40.33 -32.73 -51.56
N HIS A 551 40.41 -34.02 -51.23
CA HIS A 551 40.95 -35.01 -52.17
C HIS A 551 40.38 -36.41 -51.88
N ASN A 552 39.93 -37.01 -52.98
CA ASN A 552 39.26 -38.29 -53.14
C ASN A 552 40.03 -39.45 -52.53
N ASP A 553 39.33 -40.41 -51.90
CA ASP A 553 39.59 -41.82 -52.17
C ASP A 553 38.34 -42.68 -51.96
N THR A 554 37.99 -43.37 -53.03
CA THR A 554 37.04 -44.46 -53.15
C THR A 554 37.38 -45.60 -52.19
N HIS A 555 36.44 -46.00 -51.31
CA HIS A 555 36.09 -47.41 -51.02
C HIS A 555 34.86 -47.49 -50.08
N PRO A 556 33.82 -48.30 -50.39
CA PRO A 556 32.68 -48.48 -49.49
C PRO A 556 32.85 -49.72 -48.58
N ARG A 557 32.22 -49.62 -47.40
CA ARG A 557 31.90 -50.67 -46.40
C ARG A 557 32.96 -50.97 -45.32
N ALA A 558 32.74 -50.37 -44.15
CA ALA A 558 32.59 -51.10 -42.90
C ALA A 558 31.70 -50.30 -41.93
N ARG A 559 30.59 -50.89 -41.49
CA ARG A 559 29.80 -50.38 -40.36
C ARG A 559 30.64 -50.55 -39.10
N SER A 560 31.04 -49.45 -38.45
CA SER A 560 31.46 -49.50 -37.05
C SER A 560 31.38 -48.11 -36.42
N PHE A 561 30.59 -48.05 -35.35
CA PHE A 561 30.57 -47.06 -34.26
C PHE A 561 30.34 -45.59 -34.61
N VAL A 562 29.23 -45.08 -34.06
CA VAL A 562 29.01 -43.65 -33.77
C VAL A 562 30.14 -43.19 -32.85
N LEU A 563 31.27 -42.79 -33.44
CA LEU A 563 32.25 -41.96 -32.78
C LEU A 563 31.65 -40.56 -32.78
N CYS A 564 31.38 -39.99 -31.60
CA CYS A 564 30.98 -38.60 -31.48
C CYS A 564 31.99 -37.73 -32.21
N GLU A 565 31.58 -37.16 -33.34
CA GLU A 565 32.32 -36.11 -34.04
C GLU A 565 32.42 -34.94 -33.05
N LYS A 566 33.64 -34.58 -32.62
CA LYS A 566 33.83 -33.43 -31.73
C LYS A 566 33.21 -32.21 -32.43
N PRO A 567 32.27 -31.48 -31.80
CA PRO A 567 31.66 -30.32 -32.43
C PRO A 567 32.76 -29.35 -32.88
N SER A 568 32.79 -29.08 -34.18
CA SER A 568 33.69 -28.10 -34.78
C SER A 568 33.17 -26.70 -34.48
N TYR A 569 34.07 -25.77 -34.21
CA TYR A 569 33.80 -24.39 -33.81
C TYR A 569 33.13 -23.50 -34.88
N ASN A 570 32.59 -24.10 -35.94
CA ASN A 570 31.80 -23.39 -36.94
C ASN A 570 30.40 -23.02 -36.45
N ASP A 571 29.94 -23.65 -35.37
CA ASP A 571 28.68 -23.30 -34.73
C ASP A 571 28.88 -22.19 -33.70
N ILE A 572 28.20 -21.06 -33.90
CA ILE A 572 28.19 -19.93 -32.98
C ILE A 572 27.73 -20.34 -31.57
N GLY A 573 26.86 -21.35 -31.45
CA GLY A 573 26.43 -21.85 -30.15
C GLY A 573 27.57 -22.50 -29.36
N PHE A 574 28.41 -23.28 -30.04
CA PHE A 574 29.53 -23.99 -29.43
C PHE A 574 30.67 -23.03 -29.03
N THR A 575 31.06 -22.11 -29.92
CA THR A 575 32.08 -21.08 -29.61
C THR A 575 31.65 -20.15 -28.48
N THR A 576 30.37 -19.74 -28.45
CA THR A 576 29.81 -18.92 -27.36
C THR A 576 29.92 -19.65 -26.02
N LEU A 577 29.63 -20.96 -25.99
CA LEU A 577 29.70 -21.77 -24.78
C LEU A 577 31.15 -21.99 -24.32
N GLU A 578 32.09 -22.18 -25.24
CA GLU A 578 33.51 -22.28 -24.93
C GLU A 578 34.06 -20.95 -24.39
N LEU A 579 33.77 -19.81 -25.02
CA LEU A 579 34.13 -18.49 -24.49
C LEU A 579 33.52 -18.23 -23.10
N PHE A 580 32.27 -18.65 -22.88
CA PHE A 580 31.65 -18.59 -21.56
C PHE A 580 32.43 -19.43 -20.54
N LYS A 581 32.84 -20.67 -20.88
CA LYS A 581 33.71 -21.49 -20.03
C LYS A 581 35.04 -20.80 -19.71
N PHE A 582 35.66 -20.08 -20.66
CA PHE A 582 36.87 -19.28 -20.38
C PHE A 582 36.64 -18.23 -19.32
N THR A 583 35.53 -17.50 -19.40
CA THR A 583 35.29 -16.42 -18.42
C THR A 583 35.07 -16.91 -16.99
N ILE A 584 34.60 -18.15 -16.83
CA ILE A 584 34.49 -18.80 -15.51
C ILE A 584 35.84 -19.40 -15.05
N GLY A 585 36.76 -19.64 -15.98
CA GLY A 585 38.05 -20.30 -15.73
C GLY A 585 38.04 -21.82 -15.92
N MET A 586 37.03 -22.37 -16.60
CA MET A 586 36.90 -23.80 -16.93
C MET A 586 37.28 -24.11 -18.39
N GLY A 587 37.64 -23.10 -19.19
CA GLY A 587 37.98 -23.29 -20.60
C GLY A 587 39.38 -23.88 -20.79
N ASP A 588 39.48 -24.95 -21.59
CA ASP A 588 40.75 -25.55 -21.99
C ASP A 588 41.24 -24.97 -23.32
N LEU A 589 42.51 -24.55 -23.37
CA LEU A 589 43.17 -23.97 -24.56
C LEU A 589 43.45 -25.00 -25.68
N GLU A 590 42.62 -26.02 -25.86
CA GLU A 590 42.77 -27.05 -26.91
C GLU A 590 42.51 -26.52 -28.34
N PHE A 591 42.29 -25.20 -28.52
CA PHE A 591 41.97 -24.52 -29.80
C PHE A 591 42.99 -24.66 -30.94
N THR A 592 44.16 -25.26 -30.70
CA THR A 592 45.37 -24.65 -31.23
C THR A 592 45.90 -25.25 -32.54
N ASP A 593 45.44 -26.43 -32.96
CA ASP A 593 46.13 -27.13 -34.05
C ASP A 593 45.55 -26.88 -35.45
N GLN A 594 44.38 -26.25 -35.59
CA GLN A 594 43.66 -26.15 -36.88
C GLN A 594 43.38 -24.72 -37.39
N VAL A 595 43.91 -23.66 -36.77
CA VAL A 595 43.63 -22.25 -37.18
C VAL A 595 44.74 -21.68 -38.07
N GLN A 596 44.38 -21.06 -39.20
CA GLN A 596 45.32 -20.45 -40.16
C GLN A 596 46.09 -19.24 -39.58
N TYR A 597 45.43 -18.42 -38.76
CA TYR A 597 45.99 -17.21 -38.15
C TYR A 597 46.05 -17.31 -36.62
N LYS A 598 46.97 -18.14 -36.11
CA LYS A 598 47.11 -18.41 -34.66
C LYS A 598 47.39 -17.14 -33.84
N GLU A 599 48.18 -16.21 -34.36
CA GLU A 599 48.52 -14.97 -33.66
C GLU A 599 47.32 -14.06 -33.42
N VAL A 600 46.43 -13.91 -34.42
CA VAL A 600 45.23 -13.07 -34.31
C VAL A 600 44.25 -13.67 -33.30
N PHE A 601 44.14 -15.00 -33.28
CA PHE A 601 43.32 -15.72 -32.32
C PHE A 601 43.76 -15.46 -30.87
N TYR A 602 45.06 -15.59 -30.58
CA TYR A 602 45.58 -15.34 -29.23
C TYR A 602 45.41 -13.89 -28.78
N ILE A 603 45.63 -12.93 -29.68
CA ILE A 603 45.42 -11.50 -29.37
C ILE A 603 43.95 -11.23 -29.06
N LEU A 604 43.02 -11.78 -29.85
CA LEU A 604 41.58 -11.62 -29.65
C LEU A 604 41.12 -12.25 -28.33
N LEU A 605 41.62 -13.44 -28.01
CA LEU A 605 41.29 -14.15 -26.76
C LEU A 605 41.84 -13.43 -25.52
N ILE A 606 43.08 -12.94 -25.56
CA ILE A 606 43.68 -12.16 -24.47
C ILE A 606 42.91 -10.84 -24.28
N CYS A 607 42.58 -10.15 -25.38
CA CYS A 607 41.78 -8.93 -25.35
C CYS A 607 40.41 -9.19 -24.72
N TYR A 608 39.74 -10.28 -25.10
CA TYR A 608 38.49 -10.71 -24.50
C TYR A 608 38.61 -10.98 -22.99
N ILE A 609 39.63 -11.72 -22.55
CA ILE A 609 39.83 -12.03 -21.13
C ILE A 609 40.10 -10.76 -20.32
N ILE A 610 40.92 -9.85 -20.83
CA ILE A 610 41.23 -8.58 -20.16
C ILE A 610 39.98 -7.70 -20.09
N LEU A 611 39.29 -7.49 -21.21
CA LEU A 611 38.11 -6.64 -21.27
C LEU A 611 36.98 -7.20 -20.41
N THR A 612 36.70 -8.50 -20.50
CA THR A 612 35.70 -9.13 -19.65
C THR A 612 36.12 -9.05 -18.19
N TYR A 613 37.33 -9.45 -17.79
CA TYR A 613 37.72 -9.41 -16.37
C TYR A 613 37.68 -7.99 -15.78
N ILE A 614 38.20 -6.98 -16.50
CA ILE A 614 38.19 -5.59 -16.05
C ILE A 614 36.76 -5.05 -15.96
N LEU A 615 35.92 -5.27 -16.97
CA LEU A 615 34.53 -4.79 -16.96
C LEU A 615 33.68 -5.55 -15.93
N MET A 616 33.85 -6.86 -15.84
CA MET A 616 33.09 -7.73 -14.95
C MET A 616 33.37 -7.41 -13.50
N LEU A 617 34.63 -7.21 -13.12
CA LEU A 617 35.00 -6.97 -11.73
C LEU A 617 34.68 -5.51 -11.31
N ASN A 618 34.98 -4.52 -12.14
CA ASN A 618 34.79 -3.11 -11.77
C ASN A 618 33.32 -2.69 -11.72
N MET A 619 32.49 -3.13 -12.69
CA MET A 619 31.06 -2.81 -12.67
C MET A 619 30.32 -3.59 -11.58
N LEU A 620 30.66 -4.86 -11.36
CA LEU A 620 30.03 -5.68 -10.32
C LEU A 620 30.32 -5.12 -8.93
N ILE A 621 31.58 -4.79 -8.62
CA ILE A 621 31.92 -4.23 -7.30
C ILE A 621 31.25 -2.88 -7.06
N ALA A 622 31.24 -2.00 -8.07
CA ALA A 622 30.63 -0.68 -7.94
C ALA A 622 29.11 -0.74 -7.72
N LEU A 623 28.40 -1.60 -8.46
CA LEU A 623 26.95 -1.76 -8.31
C LEU A 623 26.62 -2.46 -6.99
N MET A 624 27.32 -3.55 -6.66
CA MET A 624 27.10 -4.30 -5.42
C MET A 624 27.40 -3.46 -4.16
N GLY A 625 28.42 -2.60 -4.19
CA GLY A 625 28.74 -1.71 -3.06
C GLY A 625 27.60 -0.72 -2.76
N ASN A 626 27.13 -0.01 -3.79
CA ASN A 626 26.05 0.97 -3.66
C ASN A 626 24.71 0.32 -3.27
N THR A 627 24.42 -0.88 -3.80
CA THR A 627 23.17 -1.58 -3.46
C THR A 627 23.20 -2.17 -2.07
N VAL A 628 24.32 -2.73 -1.60
CA VAL A 628 24.44 -3.22 -0.23
C VAL A 628 24.23 -2.11 0.80
N GLU A 629 24.85 -0.94 0.60
CA GLU A 629 24.70 0.20 1.52
C GLU A 629 23.23 0.62 1.63
N ARG A 630 22.58 0.91 0.50
CA ARG A 630 21.16 1.34 0.45
C ARG A 630 20.18 0.27 0.92
N ILE A 631 20.41 -1.00 0.56
CA ILE A 631 19.51 -2.10 0.90
C ILE A 631 19.68 -2.49 2.37
N SER A 632 20.85 -2.33 2.99
CA SER A 632 21.06 -2.73 4.39
C SER A 632 20.05 -2.07 5.34
N GLU A 633 19.79 -0.77 5.19
CA GLU A 633 18.82 -0.02 6.01
C GLU A 633 17.38 -0.47 5.76
N GLN A 634 17.02 -0.74 4.51
CA GLN A 634 15.68 -1.16 4.11
C GLN A 634 15.42 -2.67 4.34
N SER A 635 16.48 -3.48 4.41
CA SER A 635 16.40 -4.95 4.45
C SER A 635 15.63 -5.46 5.65
N GLU A 636 15.75 -4.80 6.81
CA GLU A 636 15.01 -5.19 8.01
C GLU A 636 13.50 -4.95 7.83
N THR A 637 13.10 -3.84 7.20
CA THR A 637 11.68 -3.53 6.95
C THR A 637 11.07 -4.54 5.98
N ILE A 638 11.79 -4.85 4.90
CA ILE A 638 11.35 -5.78 3.86
C ILE A 638 11.32 -7.21 4.40
N TRP A 639 12.33 -7.61 5.18
CA TRP A 639 12.34 -8.91 5.83
C TRP A 639 11.16 -9.05 6.81
N ASN A 640 10.83 -8.02 7.58
CA ASN A 640 9.67 -8.06 8.47
C ASN A 640 8.35 -8.20 7.69
N LEU A 641 8.20 -7.48 6.58
CA LEU A 641 7.06 -7.62 5.66
C LEU A 641 6.96 -9.03 5.07
N GLN A 642 8.09 -9.58 4.61
CA GLN A 642 8.16 -10.95 4.15
C GLN A 642 7.77 -11.91 5.28
N ARG A 643 8.30 -11.74 6.49
CA ARG A 643 7.95 -12.57 7.64
C ARG A 643 6.44 -12.51 7.93
N ALA A 644 5.82 -11.34 7.84
CA ALA A 644 4.37 -11.17 7.96
C ALA A 644 3.60 -11.97 6.89
N PHE A 645 4.05 -11.93 5.63
CA PHE A 645 3.46 -12.74 4.55
C PHE A 645 3.47 -14.24 4.87
N THR A 646 4.59 -14.76 5.35
CA THR A 646 4.66 -16.18 5.76
C THR A 646 3.76 -16.51 6.93
N ILE A 647 3.64 -15.62 7.92
CA ILE A 647 2.76 -15.84 9.07
C ILE A 647 1.31 -15.95 8.61
N LEU A 648 0.86 -15.03 7.76
CA LEU A 648 -0.50 -15.03 7.23
C LEU A 648 -0.80 -16.24 6.34
N ASP A 649 0.12 -16.61 5.45
CA ASP A 649 -0.03 -17.81 4.60
C ASP A 649 -0.13 -19.08 5.45
N MET A 650 0.68 -19.18 6.50
CA MET A 650 0.62 -20.27 7.47
C MET A 650 -0.67 -20.27 8.27
N GLU A 651 -1.16 -19.10 8.69
CA GLU A 651 -2.40 -18.97 9.42
C GLU A 651 -3.61 -19.41 8.59
N LYS A 652 -3.64 -19.07 7.29
CA LYS A 652 -4.68 -19.55 6.35
C LYS A 652 -4.60 -21.05 6.09
N ALA A 653 -3.39 -21.62 6.09
CA ALA A 653 -3.18 -23.05 5.89
C ALA A 653 -3.54 -23.89 7.13
N LEU A 654 -3.55 -23.29 8.33
CA LEU A 654 -4.00 -23.96 9.54
C LEU A 654 -5.50 -24.22 9.46
N LEU A 655 -5.91 -25.48 9.64
CA LEU A 655 -7.32 -25.86 9.70
C LEU A 655 -8.05 -24.95 10.69
N LEU A 656 -9.16 -24.35 10.25
CA LEU A 656 -9.97 -23.34 10.97
C LEU A 656 -10.19 -23.67 12.47
N LYS A 657 -10.27 -24.96 12.84
CA LYS A 657 -10.44 -25.44 14.23
C LYS A 657 -9.22 -25.18 15.14
N LEU A 658 -7.99 -25.20 14.62
CA LEU A 658 -6.79 -24.88 15.39
C LEU A 658 -6.63 -23.36 15.57
N SER A 659 -7.01 -22.58 14.56
CA SER A 659 -6.93 -21.11 14.59
C SER A 659 -7.71 -20.52 15.78
N ASN A 660 -8.96 -20.96 15.98
CA ASN A 660 -9.81 -20.49 17.08
C ASN A 660 -9.20 -20.78 18.48
N LYS A 661 -8.50 -21.91 18.66
CA LYS A 661 -7.82 -22.25 19.93
C LYS A 661 -6.57 -21.40 20.19
N ILE A 662 -5.86 -21.00 19.14
CA ILE A 662 -4.67 -20.14 19.24
C ILE A 662 -5.10 -18.69 19.52
N GLN A 663 -6.20 -18.23 18.89
CA GLN A 663 -6.76 -16.89 19.06
C GLN A 663 -7.33 -16.64 20.47
N CYS A 664 -8.03 -17.60 21.09
CA CYS A 664 -8.59 -17.43 22.45
C CYS A 664 -7.53 -17.18 23.55
N LYS A 665 -6.25 -17.47 23.32
CA LYS A 665 -5.16 -17.18 24.26
C LYS A 665 -4.46 -15.83 24.03
N VAL A 666 -4.76 -15.10 22.95
CA VAL A 666 -4.15 -13.80 22.65
C VAL A 666 -4.95 -12.65 23.29
N SER A 667 -6.27 -12.76 23.33
CA SER A 667 -7.14 -11.71 23.84
C SER A 667 -7.47 -11.87 25.34
N LYS A 668 -7.03 -10.93 26.17
CA LYS A 668 -7.73 -10.68 27.45
C LYS A 668 -9.01 -9.92 27.09
N ARG A 669 -10.18 -10.52 27.31
CA ARG A 669 -11.45 -9.81 27.18
C ARG A 669 -11.56 -8.84 28.34
N VAL A 670 -11.44 -7.55 28.06
CA VAL A 670 -11.80 -6.50 29.02
C VAL A 670 -13.22 -6.10 28.68
N HIS A 671 -14.14 -6.26 29.63
CA HIS A 671 -15.49 -5.73 29.50
C HIS A 671 -15.42 -4.24 29.88
N SER A 672 -15.90 -3.36 29.02
CA SER A 672 -16.09 -1.96 29.38
C SER A 672 -17.09 -1.87 30.55
N ARG A 673 -16.82 -0.96 31.50
CA ARG A 673 -17.65 -0.72 32.70
C ARG A 673 -19.00 -0.08 32.34
N SER A 674 -19.15 0.44 31.12
CA SER A 674 -20.43 0.86 30.55
C SER A 674 -21.20 -0.38 30.09
N GLY A 675 -22.42 -0.58 30.59
CA GLY A 675 -23.29 -1.74 30.35
C GLY A 675 -23.67 -2.05 28.88
N LYS A 676 -23.03 -1.44 27.89
CA LYS A 676 -23.09 -1.84 26.47
C LYS A 676 -21.93 -2.81 26.18
N GLY A 677 -22.19 -4.10 26.40
CA GLY A 677 -21.22 -5.18 26.18
C GLY A 677 -20.74 -5.31 24.74
N ARG A 678 -19.59 -4.73 24.42
CA ARG A 678 -18.75 -5.12 23.28
C ARG A 678 -17.50 -5.81 23.80
N ASN A 679 -17.18 -6.97 23.23
CA ASN A 679 -15.99 -7.74 23.56
C ASN A 679 -14.82 -7.24 22.71
N HIS A 680 -14.10 -6.23 23.21
CA HIS A 680 -12.87 -5.79 22.56
C HIS A 680 -11.75 -6.80 22.87
N LYS A 681 -10.94 -7.10 21.85
CA LYS A 681 -9.76 -7.94 22.00
C LYS A 681 -8.55 -7.03 22.10
N PHE A 682 -7.75 -7.22 23.14
CA PHE A 682 -6.57 -6.41 23.36
C PHE A 682 -5.29 -7.22 23.23
N VAL A 683 -4.24 -6.56 22.72
CA VAL A 683 -2.85 -7.02 22.80
C VAL A 683 -2.11 -6.14 23.80
N ARG A 684 -1.45 -6.77 24.77
CA ARG A 684 -0.60 -6.07 25.72
C ARG A 684 0.79 -5.91 25.13
N VAL A 685 1.26 -4.67 25.09
CA VAL A 685 2.60 -4.31 24.64
C VAL A 685 3.30 -3.58 25.77
N SER A 686 4.47 -4.09 26.17
CA SER A 686 5.36 -3.43 27.12
C SER A 686 6.41 -2.63 26.37
N GLU A 687 6.38 -1.31 26.51
CA GLU A 687 7.33 -0.39 25.91
C GLU A 687 8.29 0.15 26.98
N ILE A 688 9.57 0.29 26.65
CA ILE A 688 10.55 0.94 27.53
C ILE A 688 10.97 2.26 26.89
N ASN A 689 10.54 3.39 27.45
CA ASN A 689 10.81 4.71 26.91
C ASN A 689 11.47 5.64 27.93
N TRP A 690 12.81 5.69 27.88
CA TRP A 690 13.62 6.57 28.72
C TRP A 690 13.48 8.06 28.41
N LYS A 691 13.03 8.42 27.20
CA LYS A 691 12.84 9.83 26.81
C LYS A 691 11.54 10.37 27.37
N LYS A 692 10.45 9.62 27.19
CA LYS A 692 9.12 9.95 27.72
C LYS A 692 9.10 9.98 29.25
N TRP A 693 9.77 9.04 29.91
CA TRP A 693 9.89 9.10 31.37
C TRP A 693 10.58 10.36 31.88
N ARG A 694 11.59 10.89 31.16
CA ARG A 694 12.26 12.14 31.55
C ARG A 694 11.37 13.37 31.38
N SER A 695 10.44 13.39 30.42
CA SER A 695 9.46 14.47 30.28
C SER A 695 8.32 14.39 31.29
N ASP A 696 7.94 13.17 31.67
CA ASP A 696 6.73 12.90 32.47
C ASP A 696 6.99 12.92 33.99
N LEU A 697 8.22 13.22 34.44
CA LEU A 697 8.61 13.35 35.86
C LEU A 697 7.81 14.41 36.67
N GLY A 698 6.90 15.15 36.02
CA GLY A 698 5.96 16.10 36.64
C GLY A 698 4.54 15.57 36.89
N PHE A 699 4.15 14.39 36.40
CA PHE A 699 2.81 13.83 36.62
C PHE A 699 2.81 12.84 37.78
N LYS A 700 2.09 13.16 38.86
CA LYS A 700 1.71 12.17 39.89
C LYS A 700 0.60 11.28 39.28
N LEU A 701 0.87 10.00 39.09
CA LEU A 701 -0.17 9.01 38.85
C LEU A 701 -0.88 8.72 40.18
N GLU A 702 -2.21 8.84 40.23
CA GLU A 702 -3.00 8.23 41.30
C GLU A 702 -2.93 6.71 41.16
N GLU A 703 -2.59 6.03 42.25
CA GLU A 703 -2.72 4.58 42.38
C GLU A 703 -4.22 4.24 42.36
N GLU A 704 -4.76 3.83 41.21
CA GLU A 704 -6.07 3.19 41.18
C GLU A 704 -5.98 1.84 41.89
N THR A 705 -6.78 1.75 42.94
CA THR A 705 -6.96 0.61 43.83
C THR A 705 -7.50 -0.59 43.03
N GLU A 706 -6.87 -1.76 43.20
CA GLU A 706 -7.46 -3.04 42.80
C GLU A 706 -8.87 -3.16 43.40
N ASN A 707 -9.93 -3.16 42.58
CA ASN A 707 -11.24 -3.65 43.00
C ASN A 707 -12.02 -4.28 41.83
N GLU A 708 -12.34 -5.56 42.03
CA GLU A 708 -13.47 -6.35 41.50
C GLU A 708 -13.54 -6.68 40.00
N THR A 709 -12.72 -7.64 39.57
CA THR A 709 -13.13 -8.56 38.49
C THR A 709 -13.93 -9.73 39.07
N SER A 710 -15.26 -9.69 38.94
CA SER A 710 -16.11 -10.86 39.16
C SER A 710 -15.85 -11.89 38.04
N SER A 711 -15.27 -13.03 38.42
CA SER A 711 -15.10 -14.18 37.55
C SER A 711 -16.16 -15.23 37.91
N GLU A 712 -17.23 -15.32 37.12
CA GLU A 712 -18.07 -16.51 37.15
C GLU A 712 -17.31 -17.66 36.49
N THR A 713 -16.69 -18.47 37.34
CA THR A 713 -16.11 -19.76 36.98
C THR A 713 -17.21 -20.81 37.06
N ASN A 714 -17.63 -21.34 35.90
CA ASN A 714 -18.32 -22.63 35.86
C ASN A 714 -17.34 -23.71 36.35
N LYS A 715 -17.69 -24.33 37.47
CA LYS A 715 -16.95 -25.42 38.14
C LYS A 715 -16.86 -26.65 37.23
N GLY A 716 -15.66 -27.22 37.14
CA GLY A 716 -15.44 -28.54 36.56
C GLY A 716 -13.95 -28.90 36.43
N GLU A 717 -13.46 -29.60 37.45
CA GLU A 717 -12.28 -30.47 37.47
C GLU A 717 -10.87 -29.85 37.66
N SER A 718 -10.38 -30.15 38.86
CA SER A 718 -9.04 -30.08 39.45
C SER A 718 -7.83 -30.12 38.53
N GLY A 719 -6.98 -29.09 38.67
CA GLY A 719 -5.58 -29.08 38.25
C GLY A 719 -4.94 -27.75 38.63
N THR A 720 -4.17 -27.74 39.73
CA THR A 720 -3.43 -26.59 40.28
C THR A 720 -2.60 -25.83 39.23
N PRO A 721 -2.76 -24.50 39.06
CA PRO A 721 -1.83 -23.69 38.28
C PRO A 721 -0.77 -23.03 39.17
N TRP A 722 0.50 -23.26 38.82
CA TRP A 722 1.69 -22.64 39.40
C TRP A 722 1.69 -21.12 39.23
N SER A 723 1.94 -20.38 40.32
CA SER A 723 2.06 -18.93 40.31
C SER A 723 3.48 -18.49 39.90
N ILE A 724 3.52 -17.60 38.90
CA ILE A 724 4.74 -17.01 38.33
C ILE A 724 5.37 -15.92 39.24
N ASN A 725 4.76 -15.64 40.39
CA ASN A 725 5.30 -14.70 41.39
C ASN A 725 6.54 -15.21 42.14
N GLY A 726 6.87 -16.51 42.04
CA GLY A 726 8.10 -17.07 42.62
C GLY A 726 9.37 -16.93 41.76
N PHE A 727 9.25 -16.63 40.46
CA PHE A 727 10.39 -16.66 39.54
C PHE A 727 11.22 -15.36 39.58
N PHE A 728 10.57 -14.20 39.70
CA PHE A 728 11.26 -12.91 39.72
C PHE A 728 11.99 -12.60 41.04
N GLN A 729 11.54 -13.16 42.18
CA GLN A 729 12.29 -13.06 43.45
C GLN A 729 13.55 -13.95 43.48
N ARG A 730 13.61 -15.04 42.71
CA ARG A 730 14.77 -15.96 42.66
C ARG A 730 15.93 -15.46 41.79
N ILE A 731 15.68 -14.56 40.85
CA ILE A 731 16.72 -13.98 39.99
C ILE A 731 17.45 -12.81 40.69
N ARG A 732 16.76 -12.07 41.58
CA ARG A 732 17.39 -10.98 42.37
C ARG A 732 18.28 -11.48 43.51
N SER A 733 18.02 -12.67 44.07
CA SER A 733 18.81 -13.23 45.18
C SER A 733 20.08 -13.99 44.77
N ARG A 734 20.26 -14.32 43.48
CA ARG A 734 21.46 -15.03 42.98
C ARG A 734 22.56 -14.16 42.36
N ARG A 735 22.29 -12.88 42.05
CA ARG A 735 23.33 -11.95 41.54
C ARG A 735 24.01 -11.09 42.61
N GLY A 736 23.53 -11.09 43.84
CA GLY A 736 24.10 -10.31 44.96
C GLY A 736 25.02 -11.06 45.92
N ARG A 737 25.43 -12.31 45.62
CA ARG A 737 26.19 -13.16 46.56
C ARG A 737 27.48 -13.79 46.03
N GLN A 738 28.00 -13.34 44.89
CA GLN A 738 29.19 -13.95 44.26
C GLN A 738 30.32 -12.97 43.94
N GLN A 739 30.42 -11.85 44.67
CA GLN A 739 31.51 -10.87 44.48
C GLN A 739 32.08 -10.30 45.80
N GLN A 740 31.97 -11.04 46.89
CA GLN A 740 32.72 -10.80 48.13
C GLN A 740 33.16 -12.16 48.67
N ASN A 741 34.37 -12.60 48.28
CA ASN A 741 35.29 -13.45 49.05
C ASN A 741 36.38 -14.00 48.12
N THR A 742 37.44 -13.21 47.91
CA THR A 742 38.83 -13.69 47.87
C THR A 742 39.77 -12.47 47.84
N VAL A 743 40.22 -12.10 49.03
CA VAL A 743 41.49 -11.40 49.29
C VAL A 743 42.40 -12.48 49.86
N VAL A 744 43.45 -12.87 49.13
CA VAL A 744 44.87 -12.88 49.49
C VAL A 744 45.64 -12.88 48.17
#